data_AF-A0A9Q7XJE7-F1
#
_entry.id   AF-A0A9Q7XJE7-F1
#
_cell.length_a   1.000
_cell.length_b   1.000
_cell.length_c   1.000
_cell.angle_alpha   90.00
_cell.angle_beta   90.00
_cell.angle_gamma   90.00
#
_symmetry.space_group_name_H-M   'P 1'
#
loop_
_entity.id
_entity.type
_entity.pdbx_description
1 polymer ?
#
loop_
_entity_poly.entity_id
_entity_poly.type
_entity_poly.pdbx_seq_one_letter_code
_entity_poly.pdbx_strand_id
1 'polypeptide(L)'
;MNIKPNTFQIQVSDSTTDWTATRESSEWGVPSTLYVPVESQNQTDSGRKLASSRKVGPGGCPYSTGYTPVGGWEKLPPPTFPNFDPVKATIMRYRQQQGVNLGAWFVQEGWMEGGFMSCATGTKQAEFDILDGFGTSKDGLMSARAYMEQRWDTWITEDDFRNIAAMGINTVRLPIGYWSAGPYFTHYSPFDQYKSVYEFSWRYIARAINWAAKYDIGVIVDLHGAYGSQNGQAHSGLNDGNIQWYNTWNQDLTTELLVWIAKGISDITNVVGIQLLNEPQNRDSYWKWLPTAMDAMRAASPYAKTIPLYFHDAFVLEKGAAFVSKRQDFVVSDHHAYYVYTPSDQALSAQGHISKLDSSISNQFGQQSSIARRNLIVGEWSCALAWSSIQNSKSPVQDQTEFCQTQQDIWQSKGSGWTFWSYKMENCDQNSGWCFQSASKKFLAGNFSSWGIPMSTLSSANAGNVTGDKVSALSSIRTSISRVCLPTAHSALKSANSFLSLDDEDEEDDGDDISKVGPNGFGRSLFTSAESQQVVKRGIGGYTTFAARQAQQDRVAATNVTVGSRGFSDGFYTSRILAASTDSLSLVSDSALNTRLTLSKLTSMQVVSRRAIRLLTTLSSLLVSRLPKGRSLTSFRAFQKRLNGASADF
;
A
#
# COMPACT_ATOMS: atom_id res chain seq x y z
N MET A 1 19.29 -36.48 9.12
CA MET A 1 19.48 -36.75 7.68
C MET A 1 19.87 -35.44 7.01
N ASN A 2 20.67 -35.47 5.93
CA ASN A 2 21.12 -34.23 5.27
C ASN A 2 20.04 -33.70 4.33
N ILE A 3 19.37 -32.62 4.73
CA ILE A 3 18.47 -31.87 3.85
C ILE A 3 19.35 -31.05 2.88
N LYS A 4 19.23 -31.32 1.58
CA LYS A 4 19.86 -30.48 0.54
C LYS A 4 19.02 -29.22 0.32
N PRO A 5 19.61 -28.06 0.03
CA PRO A 5 18.86 -26.91 -0.45
C PRO A 5 18.26 -27.22 -1.83
N ASN A 6 16.94 -27.14 -1.95
CA ASN A 6 16.25 -27.35 -3.22
C ASN A 6 16.53 -26.17 -4.16
N THR A 7 17.39 -26.39 -5.15
CA THR A 7 17.69 -25.39 -6.19
C THR A 7 16.52 -25.27 -7.17
N PHE A 8 15.76 -24.18 -7.05
CA PHE A 8 14.69 -23.85 -8.00
C PHE A 8 15.21 -23.83 -9.45
N GLN A 9 14.46 -24.44 -10.36
CA GLN A 9 14.60 -24.22 -11.80
C GLN A 9 13.34 -23.55 -12.34
N ILE A 10 13.52 -22.68 -13.33
CA ILE A 10 12.45 -21.89 -13.95
C ILE A 10 11.96 -22.66 -15.17
N GLN A 11 10.65 -22.90 -15.26
CA GLN A 11 10.04 -23.50 -16.44
C GLN A 11 9.94 -22.47 -17.56
N VAL A 12 10.36 -22.86 -18.78
CA VAL A 12 10.25 -22.02 -19.99
C VAL A 12 8.84 -22.16 -20.58
N SER A 13 8.32 -21.09 -21.18
CA SER A 13 6.88 -20.85 -21.44
C SER A 13 6.21 -21.70 -22.53
N ASP A 14 6.92 -22.62 -23.17
CA ASP A 14 6.63 -23.02 -24.56
C ASP A 14 6.28 -24.52 -24.71
N SER A 15 5.14 -24.97 -24.19
CA SER A 15 4.56 -26.28 -24.54
C SER A 15 3.03 -26.35 -24.38
N THR A 16 2.30 -26.52 -25.48
CA THR A 16 0.82 -26.65 -25.51
C THR A 16 0.33 -28.09 -25.30
N THR A 17 0.94 -28.81 -24.36
CA THR A 17 0.61 -30.21 -24.05
C THR A 17 0.12 -30.32 -22.62
N ASP A 18 -1.10 -30.84 -22.43
CA ASP A 18 -1.67 -31.09 -21.11
C ASP A 18 -0.80 -32.08 -20.33
N TRP A 19 -0.24 -31.59 -19.22
CA TRP A 19 0.68 -32.34 -18.37
C TRP A 19 -0.05 -33.32 -17.45
N THR A 20 -1.32 -33.03 -17.12
CA THR A 20 -2.12 -33.80 -16.16
C THR A 20 -2.42 -35.22 -16.64
N ALA A 21 -2.57 -35.38 -17.96
CA ALA A 21 -2.94 -36.64 -18.60
C ALA A 21 -1.89 -37.76 -18.57
N THR A 22 -0.72 -37.56 -17.92
CA THR A 22 0.42 -38.50 -18.01
C THR A 22 1.14 -38.87 -16.72
N ARG A 23 0.87 -38.20 -15.57
CA ARG A 23 1.67 -38.36 -14.33
C ARG A 23 0.85 -38.22 -13.05
N GLU A 24 1.18 -39.00 -12.02
CA GLU A 24 0.49 -39.00 -10.72
C GLU A 24 0.79 -37.77 -9.87
N SER A 25 -0.13 -37.43 -8.95
CA SER A 25 -0.07 -36.28 -8.03
C SER A 25 1.16 -36.23 -7.12
N SER A 26 1.87 -37.36 -6.96
CA SER A 26 3.11 -37.47 -6.18
C SER A 26 4.34 -36.93 -6.92
N GLU A 27 4.30 -36.78 -8.25
CA GLU A 27 5.37 -36.18 -9.04
C GLU A 27 5.26 -34.64 -9.17
N TRP A 28 4.23 -34.04 -8.57
CA TRP A 28 3.91 -32.63 -8.74
C TRP A 28 4.80 -31.76 -7.85
N GLY A 29 5.97 -31.40 -8.38
CA GLY A 29 6.82 -30.35 -7.80
C GLY A 29 6.03 -29.05 -7.59
N VAL A 30 6.40 -28.29 -6.55
CA VAL A 30 5.66 -27.13 -6.02
C VAL A 30 5.07 -26.25 -7.14
N PRO A 31 3.75 -25.98 -7.15
CA PRO A 31 3.06 -25.34 -8.27
C PRO A 31 3.71 -24.04 -8.78
N SER A 32 3.73 -23.88 -10.11
CA SER A 32 4.27 -22.69 -10.77
C SER A 32 3.51 -21.43 -10.35
N THR A 33 4.24 -20.36 -10.00
CA THR A 33 3.78 -19.27 -9.12
C THR A 33 2.55 -18.46 -9.59
N LEU A 34 2.09 -18.60 -10.83
CA LEU A 34 0.88 -17.93 -11.36
C LEU A 34 0.01 -18.83 -12.25
N TYR A 35 0.26 -20.15 -12.32
CA TYR A 35 -0.52 -21.05 -13.17
C TYR A 35 -1.75 -21.61 -12.42
N VAL A 36 -2.89 -20.95 -12.60
CA VAL A 36 -4.22 -21.50 -12.32
C VAL A 36 -4.71 -22.24 -13.58
N PRO A 37 -5.01 -23.55 -13.53
CA PRO A 37 -5.52 -24.33 -14.67
C PRO A 37 -6.75 -23.71 -15.36
N VAL A 38 -7.06 -24.20 -16.57
CA VAL A 38 -8.18 -23.72 -17.40
C VAL A 38 -9.08 -24.89 -17.81
N GLU A 39 -9.72 -25.53 -16.84
CA GLU A 39 -10.75 -26.56 -17.08
C GLU A 39 -12.15 -25.97 -17.34
N SER A 40 -12.24 -24.90 -18.17
CA SER A 40 -13.52 -24.20 -18.40
C SER A 40 -13.77 -23.64 -19.81
N GLN A 41 -12.91 -23.90 -20.81
CA GLN A 41 -13.10 -23.34 -22.16
C GLN A 41 -14.39 -23.77 -22.89
N ASN A 42 -15.08 -24.83 -22.42
CA ASN A 42 -16.33 -25.33 -23.02
C ASN A 42 -17.61 -24.92 -22.27
N GLN A 43 -17.56 -24.05 -21.26
CA GLN A 43 -18.77 -23.54 -20.60
C GLN A 43 -19.24 -22.20 -21.20
N THR A 44 -19.99 -22.29 -22.30
CA THR A 44 -20.75 -21.16 -22.86
C THR A 44 -22.04 -20.91 -22.08
N ASP A 45 -21.97 -20.80 -20.74
CA ASP A 45 -23.16 -20.58 -19.91
C ASP A 45 -23.45 -19.08 -19.76
N SER A 46 -24.64 -18.67 -20.22
CA SER A 46 -25.12 -17.27 -20.21
C SER A 46 -25.61 -16.79 -18.83
N GLY A 47 -25.03 -17.34 -17.76
CA GLY A 47 -25.52 -17.34 -16.38
C GLY A 47 -25.50 -16.03 -15.59
N ARG A 48 -25.81 -14.87 -16.18
CA ARG A 48 -26.03 -13.62 -15.40
C ARG A 48 -27.38 -13.58 -14.68
N LYS A 49 -27.61 -14.53 -13.75
CA LYS A 49 -28.58 -14.44 -12.63
C LYS A 49 -28.55 -15.70 -11.77
N LEU A 50 -28.24 -15.54 -10.48
CA LEU A 50 -28.60 -16.51 -9.43
C LEU A 50 -30.11 -16.44 -9.13
N ALA A 51 -30.92 -16.86 -10.09
CA ALA A 51 -32.39 -16.80 -10.03
C ALA A 51 -33.05 -18.19 -10.00
N SER A 52 -32.34 -19.20 -9.46
CA SER A 52 -32.94 -20.51 -9.23
C SER A 52 -33.81 -20.52 -7.98
N SER A 53 -35.01 -21.12 -8.09
CA SER A 53 -35.83 -21.47 -6.92
C SER A 53 -35.30 -22.70 -6.17
N ARG A 54 -34.42 -23.49 -6.81
CA ARG A 54 -33.73 -24.62 -6.17
C ARG A 54 -32.76 -24.11 -5.11
N LYS A 55 -32.77 -24.74 -3.95
CA LYS A 55 -31.83 -24.48 -2.85
C LYS A 55 -30.84 -25.63 -2.66
N VAL A 56 -29.70 -25.31 -2.08
CA VAL A 56 -28.61 -26.23 -1.71
C VAL A 56 -28.07 -25.90 -0.32
N GLY A 57 -27.45 -26.89 0.31
CA GLY A 57 -26.74 -26.73 1.58
C GLY A 57 -27.62 -26.58 2.82
N PRO A 58 -27.02 -26.66 4.03
CA PRO A 58 -27.72 -26.48 5.30
C PRO A 58 -28.41 -25.11 5.44
N GLY A 59 -27.82 -24.05 4.86
CA GLY A 59 -28.35 -22.68 4.91
C GLY A 59 -29.45 -22.37 3.89
N GLY A 60 -29.82 -23.33 3.03
CA GLY A 60 -30.80 -23.11 1.96
C GLY A 60 -30.33 -22.07 0.94
N CYS A 61 -29.03 -22.05 0.62
CA CYS A 61 -28.40 -21.15 -0.33
C CYS A 61 -28.90 -21.37 -1.78
N PRO A 62 -28.85 -20.33 -2.65
CA PRO A 62 -29.34 -20.44 -4.03
C PRO A 62 -28.49 -21.39 -4.88
N TYR A 63 -29.13 -22.26 -5.64
CA TYR A 63 -28.43 -23.13 -6.60
C TYR A 63 -27.95 -22.35 -7.84
N SER A 64 -26.76 -22.71 -8.35
CA SER A 64 -26.26 -22.28 -9.67
C SER A 64 -25.64 -23.44 -10.46
N THR A 65 -25.61 -23.31 -11.79
CA THR A 65 -24.81 -24.17 -12.70
C THR A 65 -23.36 -23.71 -12.82
N GLY A 66 -23.06 -22.47 -12.43
CA GLY A 66 -21.73 -21.86 -12.51
C GLY A 66 -21.81 -20.33 -12.42
N TYR A 67 -20.74 -19.66 -12.81
CA TYR A 67 -20.72 -18.21 -13.05
C TYR A 67 -19.85 -17.91 -14.27
N THR A 68 -20.20 -16.83 -14.98
CA THR A 68 -19.44 -16.33 -16.13
C THR A 68 -19.17 -14.85 -15.89
N PRO A 69 -17.90 -14.41 -15.82
CA PRO A 69 -17.55 -13.04 -15.49
C PRO A 69 -18.20 -11.97 -16.39
N VAL A 70 -18.31 -10.75 -15.87
CA VAL A 70 -18.92 -9.57 -16.51
C VAL A 70 -18.06 -9.14 -17.70
N GLY A 71 -18.41 -9.73 -18.86
CA GLY A 71 -17.72 -9.52 -20.14
C GLY A 71 -17.05 -10.79 -20.68
N GLY A 72 -17.26 -11.94 -20.04
CA GLY A 72 -16.65 -13.23 -20.40
C GLY A 72 -15.27 -13.41 -19.75
N TRP A 73 -14.72 -14.61 -19.90
CA TRP A 73 -13.39 -14.97 -19.36
C TRP A 73 -12.25 -14.13 -19.94
N GLU A 74 -12.42 -13.51 -21.11
CA GLU A 74 -11.50 -12.49 -21.66
C GLU A 74 -11.39 -11.22 -20.79
N LYS A 75 -12.36 -10.95 -19.90
CA LYS A 75 -12.34 -9.87 -18.90
C LYS A 75 -11.97 -10.35 -17.49
N LEU A 76 -11.58 -11.62 -17.38
CA LEU A 76 -10.90 -12.22 -16.23
C LEU A 76 -9.75 -13.13 -16.70
N PRO A 77 -8.76 -12.57 -17.43
CA PRO A 77 -7.63 -13.35 -17.94
C PRO A 77 -6.76 -13.90 -16.81
N PRO A 78 -5.82 -14.82 -17.10
CA PRO A 78 -4.78 -15.21 -16.17
C PRO A 78 -3.99 -14.00 -15.64
N PRO A 79 -3.43 -14.06 -14.41
CA PRO A 79 -2.72 -12.95 -13.79
C PRO A 79 -1.55 -12.48 -14.66
N THR A 80 -1.69 -11.28 -15.22
CA THR A 80 -0.70 -10.62 -16.08
C THR A 80 -0.65 -9.14 -15.71
N PHE A 81 0.55 -8.55 -15.76
CA PHE A 81 0.79 -7.19 -15.30
C PHE A 81 1.72 -6.46 -16.30
N PRO A 82 1.66 -5.12 -16.38
CA PRO A 82 2.61 -4.33 -17.16
C PRO A 82 4.05 -4.51 -16.66
N ASN A 83 5.03 -4.35 -17.56
CA ASN A 83 6.45 -4.37 -17.22
C ASN A 83 6.76 -3.41 -16.05
N PHE A 84 7.64 -3.84 -15.14
CA PHE A 84 8.05 -3.06 -13.97
C PHE A 84 8.71 -1.73 -14.37
N ASP A 85 8.18 -0.62 -13.87
CA ASP A 85 8.82 0.69 -13.91
C ASP A 85 9.38 1.01 -12.51
N PRO A 86 10.70 0.87 -12.28
CA PRO A 86 11.30 1.11 -10.98
C PRO A 86 11.22 2.58 -10.53
N VAL A 87 11.12 3.53 -11.46
CA VAL A 87 11.03 4.97 -11.14
C VAL A 87 9.62 5.28 -10.64
N LYS A 88 8.60 4.86 -11.40
CA LYS A 88 7.19 5.02 -11.02
C LYS A 88 6.88 4.26 -9.73
N ALA A 89 7.38 3.04 -9.57
CA ALA A 89 7.24 2.26 -8.33
C ALA A 89 7.89 2.96 -7.13
N THR A 90 9.07 3.57 -7.30
CA THR A 90 9.72 4.35 -6.23
C THR A 90 8.86 5.53 -5.79
N ILE A 91 8.34 6.32 -6.73
CA ILE A 91 7.47 7.47 -6.43
C ILE A 91 6.18 7.01 -5.73
N MET A 92 5.56 5.91 -6.18
CA MET A 92 4.36 5.35 -5.56
C MET A 92 4.61 4.76 -4.17
N ARG A 93 5.78 4.16 -3.91
CA ARG A 93 6.14 3.55 -2.62
C ARG A 93 6.53 4.59 -1.56
N TYR A 94 7.10 5.73 -1.94
CA TYR A 94 7.56 6.77 -1.02
C TYR A 94 6.66 8.02 -0.93
N ARG A 95 5.60 8.15 -1.75
CA ARG A 95 4.58 9.20 -1.53
C ARG A 95 3.77 8.93 -0.25
N GLN A 96 3.12 9.96 0.28
CA GLN A 96 2.14 9.79 1.34
C GLN A 96 0.92 9.05 0.77
N GLN A 97 0.54 7.95 1.42
CA GLN A 97 -0.59 7.13 0.99
C GLN A 97 -1.88 7.72 1.57
N GLN A 98 -2.78 8.21 0.72
CA GLN A 98 -4.11 8.69 1.14
C GLN A 98 -5.13 7.79 0.47
N GLY A 99 -5.90 7.05 1.28
CA GLY A 99 -6.46 5.79 0.82
C GLY A 99 -7.79 5.35 1.43
N VAL A 100 -8.31 4.26 0.90
CA VAL A 100 -9.48 3.53 1.42
C VAL A 100 -9.20 2.04 1.49
N ASN A 101 -9.80 1.35 2.45
CA ASN A 101 -9.86 -0.10 2.47
C ASN A 101 -10.95 -0.61 1.51
N LEU A 102 -10.70 -1.75 0.86
CA LEU A 102 -11.68 -2.46 0.03
C LEU A 102 -12.22 -3.69 0.78
N GLY A 103 -12.74 -3.44 2.00
CA GLY A 103 -13.32 -4.47 2.88
C GLY A 103 -14.59 -5.11 2.33
N ALA A 104 -15.00 -6.24 2.92
CA ALA A 104 -16.09 -7.09 2.44
C ALA A 104 -15.94 -7.53 0.95
N TRP A 105 -14.71 -7.69 0.43
CA TRP A 105 -14.48 -8.08 -0.98
C TRP A 105 -13.86 -9.48 -1.12
N PHE A 106 -12.59 -9.66 -0.75
CA PHE A 106 -11.90 -10.97 -0.77
C PHE A 106 -11.83 -11.64 0.61
N VAL A 107 -12.45 -11.00 1.59
CA VAL A 107 -12.77 -11.46 2.95
C VAL A 107 -14.15 -10.87 3.25
N GLN A 108 -15.12 -11.70 3.62
CA GLN A 108 -16.49 -11.25 3.93
C GLN A 108 -16.70 -10.98 5.43
N GLU A 109 -17.54 -9.98 5.74
CA GLU A 109 -17.78 -9.48 7.08
C GLU A 109 -19.25 -9.09 7.29
N GLY A 110 -20.01 -9.92 8.00
CA GLY A 110 -21.48 -9.85 7.98
C GLY A 110 -22.12 -8.58 8.52
N TRP A 111 -21.39 -7.78 9.29
CA TRP A 111 -21.83 -6.45 9.72
C TRP A 111 -21.87 -5.42 8.58
N MET A 112 -21.12 -5.65 7.48
CA MET A 112 -21.10 -4.81 6.28
C MET A 112 -22.12 -5.21 5.21
N GLU A 113 -22.67 -6.42 5.28
CA GLU A 113 -23.32 -7.09 4.14
C GLU A 113 -24.38 -8.15 4.52
N GLY A 114 -25.34 -7.76 5.36
CA GLY A 114 -26.42 -8.66 5.80
C GLY A 114 -27.23 -9.31 4.66
N GLY A 115 -27.31 -8.67 3.49
CA GLY A 115 -27.90 -9.25 2.28
C GLY A 115 -27.08 -10.41 1.71
N PHE A 116 -25.76 -10.28 1.65
CA PHE A 116 -24.85 -11.35 1.20
C PHE A 116 -24.74 -12.50 2.22
N MET A 117 -24.84 -12.19 3.52
CA MET A 117 -24.91 -13.20 4.59
C MET A 117 -26.28 -13.91 4.74
N SER A 118 -27.24 -13.62 3.86
CA SER A 118 -28.63 -14.07 4.01
C SER A 118 -28.79 -15.59 4.14
N CYS A 119 -28.05 -16.39 3.37
CA CYS A 119 -28.08 -17.86 3.44
C CYS A 119 -26.93 -18.50 4.26
N ALA A 120 -26.04 -17.71 4.84
CA ALA A 120 -24.97 -18.20 5.71
C ALA A 120 -25.53 -18.93 6.96
N THR A 121 -24.79 -19.86 7.52
CA THR A 121 -25.11 -20.57 8.78
C THR A 121 -24.40 -19.89 9.97
N GLY A 122 -24.27 -20.60 11.09
CA GLY A 122 -23.46 -20.17 12.23
C GLY A 122 -23.84 -18.78 12.74
N THR A 123 -22.85 -17.88 12.80
CA THR A 123 -23.04 -16.50 13.29
C THR A 123 -23.44 -15.50 12.20
N LYS A 124 -23.39 -15.92 10.93
CA LYS A 124 -23.54 -15.04 9.75
C LYS A 124 -22.59 -13.83 9.75
N GLN A 125 -21.40 -13.96 10.34
CA GLN A 125 -20.40 -12.87 10.44
C GLN A 125 -19.16 -13.10 9.59
N ALA A 126 -18.72 -14.34 9.39
CA ALA A 126 -17.46 -14.65 8.70
C ALA A 126 -17.70 -15.29 7.32
N GLU A 127 -16.71 -15.21 6.43
CA GLU A 127 -16.78 -15.87 5.12
C GLU A 127 -17.03 -17.38 5.22
N PHE A 128 -16.50 -18.06 6.25
CA PHE A 128 -16.78 -19.48 6.48
C PHE A 128 -18.26 -19.78 6.77
N ASP A 129 -19.00 -18.87 7.41
CA ASP A 129 -20.45 -19.04 7.65
C ASP A 129 -21.22 -19.14 6.30
N ILE A 130 -20.74 -18.49 5.23
CA ILE A 130 -21.32 -18.61 3.88
C ILE A 130 -21.05 -20.00 3.30
N LEU A 131 -19.80 -20.46 3.38
CA LEU A 131 -19.36 -21.75 2.84
C LEU A 131 -20.12 -22.93 3.48
N ASP A 132 -20.28 -22.91 4.81
CA ASP A 132 -21.07 -23.90 5.54
C ASP A 132 -22.57 -23.83 5.18
N GLY A 133 -23.09 -22.63 4.87
CA GLY A 133 -24.44 -22.45 4.31
C GLY A 133 -24.69 -23.18 2.99
N PHE A 134 -23.69 -23.26 2.10
CA PHE A 134 -23.73 -24.05 0.86
C PHE A 134 -23.41 -25.54 1.08
N GLY A 135 -22.54 -25.84 2.04
CA GLY A 135 -22.10 -27.20 2.37
C GLY A 135 -21.23 -27.86 1.28
N THR A 136 -20.64 -29.01 1.63
CA THR A 136 -19.61 -29.71 0.84
C THR A 136 -20.13 -30.63 -0.27
N SER A 137 -21.44 -30.61 -0.55
CA SER A 137 -22.01 -31.36 -1.69
C SER A 137 -21.53 -30.78 -3.03
N LYS A 138 -21.48 -31.58 -4.11
CA LYS A 138 -21.06 -31.10 -5.45
C LYS A 138 -21.84 -29.86 -5.91
N ASP A 139 -23.17 -29.88 -5.75
CA ASP A 139 -24.02 -28.74 -6.11
C ASP A 139 -23.84 -27.56 -5.15
N GLY A 140 -23.52 -27.82 -3.87
CA GLY A 140 -23.17 -26.81 -2.88
C GLY A 140 -21.88 -26.07 -3.26
N LEU A 141 -20.78 -26.80 -3.44
CA LEU A 141 -19.47 -26.25 -3.82
C LEU A 141 -19.50 -25.48 -5.15
N MET A 142 -20.21 -26.00 -6.16
CA MET A 142 -20.42 -25.33 -7.45
C MET A 142 -21.21 -24.01 -7.28
N SER A 143 -22.26 -24.02 -6.46
CA SER A 143 -23.07 -22.82 -6.20
C SER A 143 -22.32 -21.81 -5.31
N ALA A 144 -21.52 -22.27 -4.36
CA ALA A 144 -20.65 -21.43 -3.53
C ALA A 144 -19.58 -20.72 -4.37
N ARG A 145 -18.92 -21.45 -5.29
CA ARG A 145 -17.98 -20.85 -6.25
C ARG A 145 -18.67 -19.76 -7.07
N ALA A 146 -19.85 -20.04 -7.61
CA ALA A 146 -20.64 -19.05 -8.35
C ALA A 146 -21.06 -17.82 -7.52
N TYR A 147 -21.38 -18.01 -6.23
CA TYR A 147 -21.75 -16.95 -5.30
C TYR A 147 -20.58 -16.01 -5.00
N MET A 148 -19.42 -16.59 -4.70
CA MET A 148 -18.19 -15.85 -4.40
C MET A 148 -17.60 -15.20 -5.67
N GLU A 149 -17.60 -15.87 -6.82
CA GLU A 149 -17.24 -15.27 -8.09
C GLU A 149 -18.13 -14.06 -8.43
N GLN A 150 -19.47 -14.15 -8.25
CA GLN A 150 -20.35 -13.00 -8.45
C GLN A 150 -20.02 -11.85 -7.50
N ARG A 151 -19.69 -12.14 -6.23
CA ARG A 151 -19.28 -11.14 -5.23
C ARG A 151 -18.00 -10.42 -5.66
N TRP A 152 -16.98 -11.18 -6.02
CA TRP A 152 -15.70 -10.64 -6.49
C TRP A 152 -15.83 -9.83 -7.77
N ASP A 153 -16.81 -10.15 -8.63
CA ASP A 153 -17.03 -9.48 -9.90
C ASP A 153 -17.91 -8.23 -9.83
N THR A 154 -18.77 -8.12 -8.81
CA THR A 154 -19.81 -7.07 -8.75
C THR A 154 -19.75 -6.17 -7.51
N TRP A 155 -19.00 -6.53 -6.45
CA TRP A 155 -18.87 -5.67 -5.28
C TRP A 155 -18.02 -4.43 -5.54
N ILE A 156 -16.74 -4.60 -5.93
CA ILE A 156 -15.88 -3.50 -6.39
C ILE A 156 -15.60 -3.68 -7.89
N THR A 157 -15.70 -2.58 -8.63
CA THR A 157 -15.66 -2.53 -10.09
C THR A 157 -14.62 -1.53 -10.59
N GLU A 158 -14.30 -1.54 -11.88
CA GLU A 158 -13.40 -0.54 -12.49
C GLU A 158 -13.88 0.91 -12.28
N ASP A 159 -15.19 1.13 -12.23
CA ASP A 159 -15.78 2.45 -11.99
C ASP A 159 -15.64 2.90 -10.53
N ASP A 160 -15.56 1.98 -9.56
CA ASP A 160 -15.18 2.32 -8.19
C ASP A 160 -13.74 2.86 -8.14
N PHE A 161 -12.79 2.21 -8.84
CA PHE A 161 -11.40 2.72 -8.96
C PHE A 161 -11.33 4.07 -9.67
N ARG A 162 -12.11 4.27 -10.74
CA ARG A 162 -12.26 5.57 -11.42
C ARG A 162 -12.74 6.66 -10.45
N ASN A 163 -13.73 6.35 -9.63
CA ASN A 163 -14.30 7.27 -8.65
C ASN A 163 -13.32 7.56 -7.49
N ILE A 164 -12.56 6.55 -7.04
CA ILE A 164 -11.50 6.69 -6.03
C ILE A 164 -10.46 7.72 -6.50
N ALA A 165 -9.90 7.55 -7.71
CA ALA A 165 -8.95 8.49 -8.28
C ALA A 165 -9.55 9.89 -8.52
N ALA A 166 -10.82 9.99 -8.91
CA ALA A 166 -11.51 11.27 -9.11
C ALA A 166 -11.65 12.11 -7.82
N MET A 167 -11.70 11.46 -6.65
CA MET A 167 -11.66 12.14 -5.34
C MET A 167 -10.23 12.56 -4.92
N GLY A 168 -9.21 12.20 -5.69
CA GLY A 168 -7.80 12.39 -5.36
C GLY A 168 -7.20 11.30 -4.47
N ILE A 169 -7.98 10.27 -4.08
CA ILE A 169 -7.49 9.13 -3.30
C ILE A 169 -6.48 8.36 -4.14
N ASN A 170 -5.29 8.13 -3.58
CA ASN A 170 -4.13 7.63 -4.31
C ASN A 170 -3.78 6.16 -3.99
N THR A 171 -4.40 5.55 -2.97
CA THR A 171 -4.05 4.20 -2.51
C THR A 171 -5.30 3.41 -2.11
N VAL A 172 -5.27 2.10 -2.35
CA VAL A 172 -6.21 1.16 -1.73
C VAL A 172 -5.45 0.14 -0.88
N ARG A 173 -6.01 -0.21 0.28
CA ARG A 173 -5.63 -1.39 1.04
C ARG A 173 -6.61 -2.51 0.70
N LEU A 174 -6.07 -3.69 0.40
CA LEU A 174 -6.80 -4.82 -0.18
C LEU A 174 -6.68 -6.04 0.75
N PRO A 175 -7.62 -6.20 1.71
CA PRO A 175 -7.74 -7.39 2.54
C PRO A 175 -7.91 -8.66 1.70
N ILE A 176 -7.08 -9.67 1.98
CA ILE A 176 -7.18 -11.03 1.44
C ILE A 176 -7.01 -12.05 2.57
N GLY A 177 -7.73 -13.16 2.53
CA GLY A 177 -7.47 -14.32 3.39
C GLY A 177 -6.42 -15.24 2.77
N TYR A 178 -5.85 -16.14 3.57
CA TYR A 178 -4.95 -17.18 3.05
C TYR A 178 -5.62 -18.07 1.99
N TRP A 179 -6.93 -18.29 2.13
CA TRP A 179 -7.77 -18.99 1.14
C TRP A 179 -7.90 -18.23 -0.19
N SER A 180 -7.90 -16.89 -0.17
CA SER A 180 -8.06 -16.04 -1.35
C SER A 180 -6.87 -16.11 -2.31
N ALA A 181 -5.73 -16.65 -1.86
CA ALA A 181 -4.57 -16.97 -2.70
C ALA A 181 -4.77 -18.22 -3.59
N GLY A 182 -5.79 -19.04 -3.31
CA GLY A 182 -6.23 -20.14 -4.18
C GLY A 182 -6.20 -21.53 -3.54
N PRO A 183 -6.62 -22.59 -4.27
CA PRO A 183 -6.94 -23.91 -3.71
C PRO A 183 -5.75 -24.69 -3.10
N TYR A 184 -4.51 -24.25 -3.37
CA TYR A 184 -3.32 -24.81 -2.72
C TYR A 184 -3.26 -24.38 -1.25
N PHE A 185 -3.50 -23.10 -0.95
CA PHE A 185 -3.30 -22.54 0.40
C PHE A 185 -4.42 -22.87 1.37
N THR A 186 -5.57 -23.38 0.92
CA THR A 186 -6.63 -23.85 1.82
C THR A 186 -6.29 -25.14 2.58
N HIS A 187 -5.14 -25.77 2.32
CA HIS A 187 -4.75 -27.03 2.97
C HIS A 187 -4.63 -26.92 4.50
N TYR A 188 -4.74 -28.07 5.19
CA TYR A 188 -4.63 -28.20 6.65
C TYR A 188 -5.52 -27.24 7.48
N SER A 189 -6.62 -26.78 6.89
CA SER A 189 -7.54 -25.81 7.51
C SER A 189 -9.02 -26.18 7.28
N PRO A 190 -9.97 -25.52 7.98
CA PRO A 190 -11.40 -25.69 7.71
C PRO A 190 -11.81 -25.40 6.26
N PHE A 191 -11.03 -24.59 5.53
CA PHE A 191 -11.32 -24.20 4.14
C PHE A 191 -10.92 -25.27 3.11
N ASP A 192 -10.18 -26.32 3.47
CA ASP A 192 -9.70 -27.33 2.51
C ASP A 192 -10.86 -28.07 1.81
N GLN A 193 -11.95 -28.32 2.54
CA GLN A 193 -13.18 -28.92 2.01
C GLN A 193 -13.93 -28.01 1.02
N TYR A 194 -13.61 -26.71 1.00
CA TYR A 194 -14.19 -25.69 0.14
C TYR A 194 -13.23 -25.19 -0.95
N LYS A 195 -12.04 -25.80 -1.11
CA LYS A 195 -10.94 -25.28 -1.94
C LYS A 195 -11.31 -24.93 -3.38
N SER A 196 -12.26 -25.65 -3.99
CA SER A 196 -12.77 -25.35 -5.34
C SER A 196 -13.50 -24.00 -5.46
N VAL A 197 -13.97 -23.42 -4.35
CA VAL A 197 -14.57 -22.08 -4.33
C VAL A 197 -13.54 -21.00 -4.69
N TYR A 198 -12.25 -21.26 -4.42
CA TYR A 198 -11.15 -20.31 -4.58
C TYR A 198 -10.32 -20.53 -5.85
N GLU A 199 -10.79 -21.36 -6.78
CA GLU A 199 -10.10 -21.71 -8.03
C GLU A 199 -9.64 -20.47 -8.83
N PHE A 200 -10.49 -19.44 -8.93
CA PHE A 200 -10.20 -18.23 -9.71
C PHE A 200 -9.98 -16.97 -8.87
N SER A 201 -9.98 -17.04 -7.53
CA SER A 201 -9.94 -15.86 -6.64
C SER A 201 -8.75 -14.92 -6.93
N TRP A 202 -7.56 -15.49 -7.17
CA TRP A 202 -6.36 -14.72 -7.49
C TRP A 202 -6.45 -13.96 -8.83
N ARG A 203 -7.29 -14.40 -9.78
CA ARG A 203 -7.54 -13.64 -11.03
C ARG A 203 -8.32 -12.34 -10.76
N TYR A 204 -9.26 -12.37 -9.81
CA TYR A 204 -10.00 -11.18 -9.39
C TYR A 204 -9.10 -10.19 -8.64
N ILE A 205 -8.21 -10.68 -7.77
CA ILE A 205 -7.20 -9.87 -7.08
C ILE A 205 -6.22 -9.24 -8.10
N ALA A 206 -5.72 -10.02 -9.06
CA ALA A 206 -4.87 -9.51 -10.14
C ALA A 206 -5.59 -8.46 -11.02
N ARG A 207 -6.89 -8.63 -11.26
CA ARG A 207 -7.70 -7.64 -11.99
C ARG A 207 -7.88 -6.35 -11.18
N ALA A 208 -8.08 -6.44 -9.86
CA ALA A 208 -8.13 -5.27 -8.96
C ALA A 208 -6.83 -4.46 -9.00
N ILE A 209 -5.67 -5.14 -8.97
CA ILE A 209 -4.35 -4.51 -9.06
C ILE A 209 -4.16 -3.81 -10.43
N ASN A 210 -4.62 -4.43 -11.53
CA ASN A 210 -4.59 -3.82 -12.86
C ASN A 210 -5.56 -2.63 -13.01
N TRP A 211 -6.75 -2.69 -12.41
CA TRP A 211 -7.67 -1.54 -12.34
C TRP A 211 -7.04 -0.38 -11.57
N ALA A 212 -6.40 -0.63 -10.43
CA ALA A 212 -5.65 0.38 -9.70
C ALA A 212 -4.51 1.00 -10.55
N ALA A 213 -3.77 0.17 -11.29
CA ALA A 213 -2.66 0.61 -12.14
C ALA A 213 -3.11 1.58 -13.26
N LYS A 214 -4.32 1.40 -13.79
CA LYS A 214 -4.92 2.26 -14.83
C LYS A 214 -5.22 3.68 -14.35
N TYR A 215 -5.40 3.89 -13.05
CA TYR A 215 -5.77 5.16 -12.44
C TYR A 215 -4.71 5.72 -11.47
N ASP A 216 -3.47 5.25 -11.57
CA ASP A 216 -2.34 5.62 -10.70
C ASP A 216 -2.55 5.41 -9.18
N ILE A 217 -3.44 4.48 -8.86
CA ILE A 217 -3.73 4.02 -7.51
C ILE A 217 -2.70 2.95 -7.09
N GLY A 218 -2.08 3.18 -5.94
CA GLY A 218 -1.21 2.20 -5.28
C GLY A 218 -2.02 1.13 -4.56
N VAL A 219 -1.51 -0.10 -4.49
CA VAL A 219 -2.14 -1.20 -3.74
C VAL A 219 -1.24 -1.65 -2.59
N ILE A 220 -1.78 -1.68 -1.38
CA ILE A 220 -1.26 -2.44 -0.25
C ILE A 220 -2.05 -3.75 -0.22
N VAL A 221 -1.40 -4.89 -0.47
CA VAL A 221 -2.02 -6.22 -0.36
C VAL A 221 -1.87 -6.71 1.08
N ASP A 222 -2.97 -7.03 1.75
CA ASP A 222 -3.01 -7.27 3.19
C ASP A 222 -3.48 -8.69 3.54
N LEU A 223 -2.66 -9.45 4.26
CA LEU A 223 -3.03 -10.77 4.76
C LEU A 223 -3.93 -10.62 5.99
N HIS A 224 -5.23 -10.51 5.71
CA HIS A 224 -6.25 -10.16 6.69
C HIS A 224 -6.72 -11.34 7.55
N GLY A 225 -6.67 -12.55 7.00
CA GLY A 225 -6.94 -13.81 7.71
C GLY A 225 -5.82 -14.83 7.48
N ALA A 226 -5.28 -15.40 8.56
CA ALA A 226 -4.19 -16.38 8.54
C ALA A 226 -4.58 -17.74 9.13
N TYR A 227 -3.74 -18.77 8.92
CA TYR A 227 -3.97 -20.14 9.36
C TYR A 227 -4.29 -20.23 10.86
N GLY A 228 -5.44 -20.80 11.20
CA GLY A 228 -5.90 -20.97 12.59
C GLY A 228 -6.31 -19.69 13.32
N SER A 229 -6.46 -18.56 12.60
CA SER A 229 -6.77 -17.21 13.11
C SER A 229 -5.76 -16.61 14.11
N GLN A 230 -5.39 -15.36 13.81
CA GLN A 230 -4.51 -14.53 14.62
C GLN A 230 -5.22 -13.76 15.74
N ASN A 231 -6.57 -13.71 15.74
CA ASN A 231 -7.33 -12.91 16.69
C ASN A 231 -8.70 -13.49 17.12
N GLY A 232 -9.21 -14.53 16.46
CA GLY A 232 -10.48 -15.20 16.78
C GLY A 232 -11.74 -14.46 16.32
N GLN A 233 -11.59 -13.40 15.53
CA GLN A 233 -12.70 -12.55 15.08
C GLN A 233 -13.10 -12.84 13.63
N ALA A 234 -14.36 -12.61 13.30
CA ALA A 234 -14.97 -12.93 11.99
C ALA A 234 -14.15 -12.50 10.75
N HIS A 235 -13.56 -11.30 10.76
CA HIS A 235 -12.73 -10.78 9.67
C HIS A 235 -11.43 -11.58 9.43
N SER A 236 -11.00 -12.43 10.37
CA SER A 236 -9.93 -13.42 10.13
C SER A 236 -10.39 -14.64 9.30
N GLY A 237 -11.68 -14.70 8.92
CA GLY A 237 -12.30 -15.77 8.12
C GLY A 237 -13.12 -16.77 8.93
N LEU A 238 -12.97 -16.80 10.26
CA LEU A 238 -13.67 -17.68 11.20
C LEU A 238 -14.18 -16.85 12.38
N ASN A 239 -15.36 -17.19 12.91
CA ASN A 239 -15.97 -16.51 14.07
C ASN A 239 -16.30 -17.49 15.22
N ASP A 240 -15.44 -18.49 15.40
CA ASP A 240 -15.56 -19.50 16.47
C ASP A 240 -14.81 -19.10 17.76
N GLY A 241 -14.13 -17.95 17.76
CA GLY A 241 -13.32 -17.45 18.86
C GLY A 241 -11.97 -18.16 19.05
N ASN A 242 -11.62 -19.14 18.21
CA ASN A 242 -10.38 -19.88 18.34
C ASN A 242 -9.18 -19.07 17.83
N ILE A 243 -8.07 -19.12 18.57
CA ILE A 243 -6.84 -18.37 18.25
C ILE A 243 -5.64 -19.33 18.21
N GLN A 244 -5.51 -20.06 17.11
CA GLN A 244 -4.50 -21.10 16.91
C GLN A 244 -3.29 -20.65 16.08
N TRP A 245 -3.25 -19.43 15.52
CA TRP A 245 -2.11 -18.98 14.70
C TRP A 245 -0.76 -18.99 15.45
N TYR A 246 -0.75 -18.82 16.78
CA TYR A 246 0.46 -18.69 17.61
C TYR A 246 1.18 -20.02 17.91
N ASN A 247 1.26 -20.91 16.92
CA ASN A 247 2.10 -22.09 16.95
C ASN A 247 2.98 -22.12 15.68
N THR A 248 4.15 -22.77 15.73
CA THR A 248 5.13 -22.71 14.64
C THR A 248 4.56 -23.21 13.31
N TRP A 249 3.76 -24.28 13.30
CA TRP A 249 3.18 -24.82 12.06
C TRP A 249 2.32 -23.79 11.32
N ASN A 250 1.39 -23.12 12.03
CA ASN A 250 0.56 -22.08 11.41
C ASN A 250 1.36 -20.82 11.03
N GLN A 251 2.40 -20.48 11.79
CA GLN A 251 3.33 -19.39 11.45
C GLN A 251 4.20 -19.71 10.22
N ASP A 252 4.64 -20.96 10.07
CA ASP A 252 5.43 -21.43 8.92
C ASP A 252 4.57 -21.44 7.65
N LEU A 253 3.33 -21.97 7.71
CA LEU A 253 2.37 -21.90 6.59
C LEU A 253 2.02 -20.46 6.19
N THR A 254 1.85 -19.57 7.17
CA THR A 254 1.67 -18.12 6.90
C THR A 254 2.90 -17.54 6.21
N THR A 255 4.11 -17.98 6.58
CA THR A 255 5.36 -17.52 5.98
C THR A 255 5.54 -18.03 4.55
N GLU A 256 5.16 -19.29 4.26
CA GLU A 256 5.16 -19.83 2.90
C GLU A 256 4.26 -19.00 1.96
N LEU A 257 3.04 -18.69 2.39
CA LEU A 257 2.13 -17.82 1.66
C LEU A 257 2.72 -16.41 1.45
N LEU A 258 3.27 -15.78 2.49
CA LEU A 258 3.85 -14.44 2.38
C LEU A 258 5.08 -14.41 1.44
N VAL A 259 5.89 -15.47 1.40
CA VAL A 259 6.98 -15.64 0.44
C VAL A 259 6.45 -15.83 -0.98
N TRP A 260 5.35 -16.57 -1.16
CA TRP A 260 4.68 -16.73 -2.46
C TRP A 260 4.13 -15.39 -2.97
N ILE A 261 3.42 -14.63 -2.13
CA ILE A 261 2.93 -13.27 -2.44
C ILE A 261 4.12 -12.37 -2.80
N ALA A 262 5.15 -12.30 -1.95
CA ALA A 262 6.33 -11.47 -2.19
C ALA A 262 7.07 -11.83 -3.49
N LYS A 263 7.10 -13.11 -3.86
CA LYS A 263 7.65 -13.57 -5.15
C LYS A 263 6.77 -13.16 -6.34
N GLY A 264 5.45 -13.18 -6.18
CA GLY A 264 4.48 -12.97 -7.26
C GLY A 264 4.05 -11.51 -7.54
N ILE A 265 4.25 -10.56 -6.60
CA ILE A 265 3.78 -9.17 -6.78
C ILE A 265 4.80 -8.05 -6.50
N SER A 266 6.04 -8.36 -6.08
CA SER A 266 7.01 -7.30 -5.71
C SER A 266 7.52 -6.45 -6.88
N ASP A 267 7.41 -6.95 -8.10
CA ASP A 267 7.77 -6.34 -9.38
C ASP A 267 6.56 -5.72 -10.10
N ILE A 268 5.41 -5.62 -9.46
CA ILE A 268 4.26 -4.87 -9.99
C ILE A 268 4.43 -3.39 -9.61
N THR A 269 4.46 -2.53 -10.63
CA THR A 269 4.78 -1.09 -10.51
C THR A 269 3.95 -0.35 -9.47
N ASN A 270 2.64 -0.62 -9.38
CA ASN A 270 1.72 0.05 -8.46
C ASN A 270 1.44 -0.73 -7.16
N VAL A 271 2.12 -1.86 -6.90
CA VAL A 271 2.08 -2.47 -5.57
C VAL A 271 3.04 -1.69 -4.67
N VAL A 272 2.44 -0.97 -3.72
CA VAL A 272 3.12 -0.06 -2.77
C VAL A 272 3.36 -0.70 -1.42
N GLY A 273 2.77 -1.87 -1.13
CA GLY A 273 3.06 -2.62 0.09
C GLY A 273 2.54 -4.05 0.07
N ILE A 274 3.17 -4.88 0.91
CA ILE A 274 2.59 -6.16 1.38
C ILE A 274 2.50 -6.06 2.90
N GLN A 275 1.31 -6.26 3.46
CA GLN A 275 1.09 -6.31 4.89
C GLN A 275 1.07 -7.75 5.40
N LEU A 276 1.96 -8.04 6.34
CA LEU A 276 2.27 -9.42 6.75
C LEU A 276 1.12 -10.10 7.50
N LEU A 277 0.40 -9.34 8.32
CA LEU A 277 -0.71 -9.86 9.12
C LEU A 277 -1.57 -8.70 9.66
N ASN A 278 -2.88 -8.80 9.48
CA ASN A 278 -3.84 -7.88 10.08
C ASN A 278 -4.15 -8.21 11.55
N GLU A 279 -4.30 -7.18 12.39
CA GLU A 279 -4.78 -7.27 13.79
C GLU A 279 -4.40 -8.53 14.61
N PRO A 280 -3.10 -8.92 14.71
CA PRO A 280 -2.70 -9.98 15.62
C PRO A 280 -2.77 -9.50 17.07
N GLN A 281 -3.16 -10.42 17.96
CA GLN A 281 -3.02 -10.28 19.41
C GLN A 281 -1.55 -10.02 19.79
N ASN A 282 -1.33 -9.08 20.73
CA ASN A 282 -0.01 -8.68 21.22
C ASN A 282 0.67 -9.78 22.07
N ARG A 283 1.17 -10.82 21.39
CA ARG A 283 1.88 -11.97 21.99
C ARG A 283 3.34 -11.99 21.53
N ASP A 284 4.24 -12.42 22.42
CA ASP A 284 5.68 -12.53 22.15
C ASP A 284 6.04 -13.29 20.88
N SER A 285 5.28 -14.33 20.53
CA SER A 285 5.51 -15.14 19.32
C SER A 285 5.18 -14.41 18.01
N TYR A 286 4.38 -13.33 18.02
CA TYR A 286 4.24 -12.45 16.86
C TYR A 286 5.52 -11.62 16.65
N TRP A 287 5.98 -10.93 17.70
CA TRP A 287 7.18 -10.10 17.66
C TRP A 287 8.48 -10.88 17.37
N LYS A 288 8.54 -12.16 17.75
CA LYS A 288 9.63 -13.09 17.41
C LYS A 288 9.53 -13.65 15.98
N TRP A 289 8.32 -13.77 15.42
CA TRP A 289 8.08 -14.25 14.06
C TRP A 289 8.35 -13.18 12.99
N LEU A 290 7.91 -11.94 13.22
CA LEU A 290 8.03 -10.81 12.29
C LEU A 290 9.38 -10.70 11.56
N PRO A 291 10.55 -10.64 12.23
CA PRO A 291 11.82 -10.48 11.53
C PRO A 291 12.14 -11.69 10.64
N THR A 292 11.86 -12.91 11.11
CA THR A 292 12.08 -14.16 10.36
C THR A 292 11.23 -14.21 9.10
N ALA A 293 9.94 -13.84 9.20
CA ALA A 293 9.04 -13.79 8.07
C ALA A 293 9.42 -12.68 7.07
N MET A 294 9.73 -11.48 7.55
CA MET A 294 10.22 -10.38 6.70
C MET A 294 11.49 -10.79 5.95
N ASP A 295 12.48 -11.36 6.63
CA ASP A 295 13.76 -11.72 6.01
C ASP A 295 13.61 -12.88 5.00
N ALA A 296 12.66 -13.80 5.22
CA ALA A 296 12.25 -14.79 4.24
C ALA A 296 11.59 -14.14 3.00
N MET A 297 10.67 -13.18 3.19
CA MET A 297 10.08 -12.41 2.08
C MET A 297 11.16 -11.63 1.31
N ARG A 298 12.15 -11.02 1.99
CA ARG A 298 13.30 -10.34 1.34
C ARG A 298 14.13 -11.27 0.47
N ALA A 299 14.14 -12.57 0.75
CA ALA A 299 14.84 -13.58 -0.06
C ALA A 299 14.05 -14.04 -1.31
N ALA A 300 12.74 -13.78 -1.37
CA ALA A 300 11.84 -14.35 -2.38
C ALA A 300 12.13 -13.90 -3.83
N SER A 301 12.57 -12.66 -4.03
CA SER A 301 12.99 -12.14 -5.34
C SER A 301 13.92 -10.92 -5.19
N PRO A 302 14.64 -10.50 -6.26
CA PRO A 302 15.42 -9.25 -6.24
C PRO A 302 14.57 -8.02 -5.93
N TYR A 303 13.31 -8.00 -6.38
CA TYR A 303 12.37 -6.90 -6.17
C TYR A 303 11.79 -6.88 -4.75
N ALA A 304 11.58 -8.05 -4.13
CA ALA A 304 11.11 -8.19 -2.75
C ALA A 304 12.07 -7.56 -1.71
N LYS A 305 13.32 -7.29 -2.10
CA LYS A 305 14.29 -6.52 -1.29
C LYS A 305 13.93 -5.03 -1.15
N THR A 306 13.03 -4.50 -1.98
CA THR A 306 12.76 -3.05 -2.12
C THR A 306 11.29 -2.65 -2.01
N ILE A 307 10.36 -3.62 -1.97
CA ILE A 307 8.94 -3.35 -1.67
C ILE A 307 8.78 -2.96 -0.19
N PRO A 308 7.90 -2.01 0.18
CA PRO A 308 7.56 -1.78 1.58
C PRO A 308 6.87 -3.00 2.19
N LEU A 309 7.33 -3.42 3.37
CA LEU A 309 6.67 -4.45 4.18
C LEU A 309 5.95 -3.78 5.34
N TYR A 310 4.63 -3.95 5.38
CA TYR A 310 3.76 -3.41 6.42
C TYR A 310 3.50 -4.49 7.48
N PHE A 311 3.34 -4.08 8.75
CA PHE A 311 2.93 -4.99 9.82
C PHE A 311 2.05 -4.24 10.83
N HIS A 312 0.99 -4.86 11.32
CA HIS A 312 0.15 -4.25 12.35
C HIS A 312 0.88 -4.22 13.70
N ASP A 313 0.77 -3.12 14.45
CA ASP A 313 1.47 -2.90 15.73
C ASP A 313 0.92 -3.71 16.92
N ALA A 314 -0.08 -4.57 16.67
CA ALA A 314 -0.83 -5.34 17.66
C ALA A 314 -1.53 -4.47 18.72
N PHE A 315 -2.01 -3.29 18.31
CA PHE A 315 -2.61 -2.23 19.13
C PHE A 315 -1.65 -1.63 20.16
N VAL A 316 -0.34 -1.65 19.90
CA VAL A 316 0.69 -1.05 20.77
C VAL A 316 1.67 -0.22 19.94
N LEU A 317 1.29 1.04 19.74
CA LEU A 317 1.98 2.03 18.92
C LEU A 317 3.48 2.17 19.24
N GLU A 318 3.83 2.17 20.52
CA GLU A 318 5.21 2.22 21.01
C GLU A 318 6.03 1.00 20.57
N LYS A 319 5.43 -0.20 20.56
CA LYS A 319 6.12 -1.41 20.08
C LYS A 319 6.30 -1.38 18.57
N GLY A 320 5.30 -0.92 17.82
CA GLY A 320 5.39 -0.71 16.37
C GLY A 320 6.54 0.22 15.99
N ALA A 321 6.57 1.43 16.57
CA ALA A 321 7.65 2.38 16.35
C ALA A 321 9.03 1.87 16.83
N ALA A 322 9.09 1.21 18.00
CA ALA A 322 10.31 0.60 18.53
C ALA A 322 10.76 -0.67 17.77
N PHE A 323 9.95 -1.21 16.86
CA PHE A 323 10.35 -2.25 15.90
C PHE A 323 10.90 -1.61 14.61
N VAL A 324 10.17 -0.65 14.03
CA VAL A 324 10.59 0.09 12.82
C VAL A 324 11.94 0.77 13.01
N SER A 325 12.15 1.45 14.14
CA SER A 325 13.42 2.14 14.44
C SER A 325 14.65 1.23 14.35
N LYS A 326 14.50 -0.06 14.67
CA LYS A 326 15.57 -1.07 14.65
C LYS A 326 15.80 -1.70 13.26
N ARG A 327 14.82 -1.66 12.36
CA ARG A 327 14.96 -2.11 10.97
C ARG A 327 15.65 -1.05 10.11
N GLN A 328 16.33 -1.50 9.06
CA GLN A 328 17.10 -0.66 8.11
C GLN A 328 16.59 -0.80 6.66
N ASP A 329 15.79 -1.83 6.38
CA ASP A 329 15.03 -2.01 5.15
C ASP A 329 13.68 -1.27 5.21
N PHE A 330 12.97 -1.23 4.08
CA PHE A 330 11.69 -0.50 3.99
C PHE A 330 10.57 -1.29 4.69
N VAL A 331 10.43 -1.03 5.99
CA VAL A 331 9.36 -1.55 6.87
C VAL A 331 8.51 -0.38 7.36
N VAL A 332 7.19 -0.58 7.42
CA VAL A 332 6.19 0.40 7.89
C VAL A 332 5.35 -0.21 8.99
N SER A 333 5.21 0.50 10.11
CA SER A 333 4.24 0.12 11.15
C SER A 333 2.85 0.55 10.70
N ASP A 334 1.87 -0.33 10.88
CA ASP A 334 0.46 -0.05 10.71
C ASP A 334 -0.23 0.00 12.07
N HIS A 335 -1.12 0.97 12.25
CA HIS A 335 -1.88 1.23 13.46
C HIS A 335 -3.36 1.43 13.13
N HIS A 336 -4.25 0.74 13.85
CA HIS A 336 -5.69 0.87 13.68
C HIS A 336 -6.29 1.80 14.75
N ALA A 337 -6.96 2.86 14.33
CA ALA A 337 -7.46 3.93 15.21
C ALA A 337 -8.99 3.99 15.22
N TYR A 338 -9.60 3.37 16.24
CA TYR A 338 -11.05 3.32 16.42
C TYR A 338 -11.48 3.81 17.81
N TYR A 339 -12.58 4.56 17.86
CA TYR A 339 -13.06 5.30 19.04
C TYR A 339 -14.52 4.96 19.40
N VAL A 340 -14.85 3.66 19.38
CA VAL A 340 -16.23 3.14 19.55
C VAL A 340 -16.33 1.84 20.35
N TYR A 341 -15.27 1.02 20.38
CA TYR A 341 -15.36 -0.36 20.83
C TYR A 341 -15.21 -0.54 22.35
N THR A 342 -14.48 0.35 23.04
CA THR A 342 -14.24 0.21 24.47
C THR A 342 -15.31 0.92 25.32
N PRO A 343 -15.52 0.50 26.59
CA PRO A 343 -16.34 1.28 27.53
C PRO A 343 -15.83 2.70 27.75
N SER A 344 -14.53 2.94 27.60
CA SER A 344 -13.92 4.27 27.69
C SER A 344 -14.27 5.16 26.49
N ASP A 345 -14.48 4.59 25.30
CA ASP A 345 -14.95 5.33 24.13
C ASP A 345 -16.42 5.70 24.27
N GLN A 346 -17.23 4.74 24.70
CA GLN A 346 -18.68 4.90 24.86
C GLN A 346 -19.05 5.88 25.98
N ALA A 347 -18.16 6.09 26.95
CA ALA A 347 -18.31 7.08 28.02
C ALA A 347 -17.94 8.53 27.61
N LEU A 348 -17.27 8.73 26.47
CA LEU A 348 -16.87 10.06 25.98
C LEU A 348 -17.93 10.64 25.05
N SER A 349 -18.18 11.95 25.19
CA SER A 349 -18.88 12.73 24.16
C SER A 349 -17.99 12.93 22.93
N ALA A 350 -18.59 13.27 21.78
CA ALA A 350 -17.85 13.60 20.57
C ALA A 350 -16.79 14.71 20.78
N GLN A 351 -17.13 15.75 21.54
CA GLN A 351 -16.19 16.82 21.94
C GLN A 351 -15.12 16.34 22.94
N GLY A 352 -15.42 15.33 23.76
CA GLY A 352 -14.41 14.65 24.59
C GLY A 352 -13.40 13.85 23.75
N HIS A 353 -13.87 13.17 22.70
CA HIS A 353 -13.02 12.52 21.70
C HIS A 353 -12.16 13.51 20.92
N ILE A 354 -12.75 14.60 20.40
CA ILE A 354 -12.01 15.69 19.74
C ILE A 354 -10.92 16.25 20.65
N SER A 355 -11.22 16.52 21.92
CA SER A 355 -10.24 17.04 22.89
C SER A 355 -9.06 16.08 23.12
N LYS A 356 -9.31 14.76 23.23
CA LYS A 356 -8.23 13.75 23.33
C LYS A 356 -7.43 13.61 22.04
N LEU A 357 -8.09 13.65 20.90
CA LEU A 357 -7.45 13.63 19.58
C LEU A 357 -6.49 14.80 19.44
N ASP A 358 -6.97 16.02 19.65
CA ASP A 358 -6.24 17.28 19.48
C ASP A 358 -5.07 17.46 20.46
N SER A 359 -5.05 16.70 21.57
CA SER A 359 -4.03 16.75 22.61
C SER A 359 -3.21 15.46 22.72
N SER A 360 -3.57 14.55 23.62
CA SER A 360 -2.72 13.40 23.99
C SER A 360 -2.45 12.45 22.83
N ILE A 361 -3.46 12.14 22.01
CA ILE A 361 -3.31 11.21 20.89
C ILE A 361 -2.45 11.83 19.78
N SER A 362 -2.73 13.08 19.38
CA SER A 362 -1.91 13.83 18.42
C SER A 362 -0.45 13.92 18.86
N ASN A 363 -0.17 14.11 20.15
CA ASN A 363 1.19 14.16 20.68
C ASN A 363 1.86 12.79 20.69
N GLN A 364 1.20 11.76 21.20
CA GLN A 364 1.70 10.38 21.24
C GLN A 364 2.00 9.86 19.82
N PHE A 365 1.06 10.03 18.88
CA PHE A 365 1.24 9.64 17.47
C PHE A 365 2.38 10.41 16.78
N GLY A 366 2.55 11.70 17.08
CA GLY A 366 3.69 12.48 16.60
C GLY A 366 5.03 11.98 17.13
N GLN A 367 5.10 11.59 18.41
CA GLN A 367 6.30 11.02 19.03
C GLN A 367 6.64 9.66 18.43
N GLN A 368 5.67 8.74 18.35
CA GLN A 368 5.91 7.40 17.80
C GLN A 368 6.19 7.42 16.29
N SER A 369 5.55 8.32 15.52
CA SER A 369 5.92 8.57 14.12
C SER A 369 7.37 9.03 13.99
N SER A 370 7.83 9.95 14.86
CA SER A 370 9.22 10.43 14.85
C SER A 370 10.21 9.29 15.13
N ILE A 371 9.91 8.42 16.10
CA ILE A 371 10.71 7.21 16.41
C ILE A 371 10.71 6.24 15.21
N ALA A 372 9.57 6.07 14.54
CA ALA A 372 9.42 5.27 13.33
C ALA A 372 10.03 5.94 12.07
N ARG A 373 10.65 7.12 12.16
CA ARG A 373 11.15 7.92 11.02
C ARG A 373 10.06 8.18 9.97
N ARG A 374 8.84 8.47 10.43
CA ARG A 374 7.59 8.62 9.67
C ARG A 374 7.06 7.35 9.00
N ASN A 375 7.72 6.19 9.10
CA ASN A 375 7.20 4.92 8.60
C ASN A 375 6.10 4.34 9.53
N LEU A 376 5.02 5.11 9.69
CA LEU A 376 3.85 4.82 10.50
C LEU A 376 2.60 5.29 9.74
N ILE A 377 1.77 4.34 9.30
CA ILE A 377 0.48 4.57 8.65
C ILE A 377 -0.66 4.34 9.63
N VAL A 378 -1.81 4.99 9.42
CA VAL A 378 -3.08 4.57 10.02
C VAL A 378 -3.88 3.77 8.99
N GLY A 379 -3.65 2.45 8.94
CA GLY A 379 -4.19 1.53 7.95
C GLY A 379 -5.70 1.36 8.05
N GLU A 380 -6.25 1.58 9.24
CA GLU A 380 -7.69 1.63 9.47
C GLU A 380 -8.08 2.72 10.46
N TRP A 381 -9.12 3.47 10.11
CA TRP A 381 -9.81 4.46 10.95
C TRP A 381 -11.16 4.79 10.31
N SER A 382 -12.09 5.39 11.05
CA SER A 382 -13.41 5.76 10.50
C SER A 382 -13.99 7.04 11.13
N CYS A 383 -15.07 7.57 10.54
CA CYS A 383 -15.85 8.66 11.13
C CYS A 383 -16.84 8.19 12.21
N ALA A 384 -16.78 6.92 12.64
CA ALA A 384 -17.76 6.35 13.55
C ALA A 384 -17.61 6.90 14.98
N LEU A 385 -18.75 7.15 15.62
CA LEU A 385 -18.89 7.47 17.04
C LEU A 385 -20.01 6.62 17.62
N ALA A 386 -19.90 6.24 18.89
CA ALA A 386 -20.97 5.55 19.59
C ALA A 386 -22.21 6.45 19.72
N TRP A 387 -23.41 5.88 19.72
CA TRP A 387 -24.65 6.64 19.98
C TRP A 387 -24.55 7.47 21.27
N SER A 388 -23.98 6.88 22.33
CA SER A 388 -23.76 7.54 23.62
C SER A 388 -22.91 8.81 23.53
N SER A 389 -21.98 8.87 22.56
CA SER A 389 -21.10 10.02 22.33
C SER A 389 -21.80 11.21 21.66
N ILE A 390 -22.91 10.97 20.94
CA ILE A 390 -23.63 11.99 20.15
C ILE A 390 -25.05 12.28 20.66
N GLN A 391 -25.67 11.40 21.45
CA GLN A 391 -27.07 11.53 21.91
C GLN A 391 -27.42 12.85 22.62
N ASN A 392 -26.43 13.45 23.30
CA ASN A 392 -26.58 14.71 24.04
C ASN A 392 -25.99 15.93 23.29
N SER A 393 -25.53 15.76 22.05
CA SER A 393 -25.01 16.87 21.24
C SER A 393 -26.14 17.77 20.77
N LYS A 394 -25.89 19.09 20.77
CA LYS A 394 -26.75 20.10 20.16
C LYS A 394 -26.57 20.20 18.65
N SER A 395 -25.56 19.54 18.08
CA SER A 395 -25.21 19.60 16.66
C SER A 395 -24.41 18.33 16.24
N PRO A 396 -24.99 17.12 16.39
CA PRO A 396 -24.24 15.85 16.29
C PRO A 396 -23.53 15.66 14.94
N VAL A 397 -24.10 16.14 13.84
CA VAL A 397 -23.47 16.12 12.50
C VAL A 397 -22.22 17.02 12.46
N GLN A 398 -22.24 18.18 13.13
CA GLN A 398 -21.09 19.07 13.21
C GLN A 398 -19.99 18.47 14.11
N ASP A 399 -20.34 17.93 15.26
CA ASP A 399 -19.37 17.25 16.14
C ASP A 399 -18.72 16.04 15.44
N GLN A 400 -19.50 15.24 14.70
CA GLN A 400 -18.96 14.12 13.92
C GLN A 400 -18.08 14.57 12.74
N THR A 401 -18.40 15.72 12.14
CA THR A 401 -17.57 16.38 11.12
C THR A 401 -16.21 16.81 11.71
N GLU A 402 -16.23 17.53 12.84
CA GLU A 402 -15.03 18.03 13.53
C GLU A 402 -14.16 16.87 14.04
N PHE A 403 -14.78 15.81 14.59
CA PHE A 403 -14.11 14.56 14.98
C PHE A 403 -13.39 13.90 13.80
N CYS A 404 -14.07 13.72 12.66
CA CYS A 404 -13.48 13.01 11.51
C CYS A 404 -12.41 13.84 10.78
N GLN A 405 -12.58 15.16 10.70
CA GLN A 405 -11.55 16.06 10.16
C GLN A 405 -10.33 16.16 11.06
N THR A 406 -10.52 16.20 12.39
CA THR A 406 -9.40 16.22 13.35
C THR A 406 -8.55 14.95 13.25
N GLN A 407 -9.16 13.77 13.12
CA GLN A 407 -8.45 12.53 12.81
C GLN A 407 -7.64 12.66 11.50
N GLN A 408 -8.29 13.06 10.41
CA GLN A 408 -7.65 13.19 9.10
C GLN A 408 -6.42 14.12 9.13
N ASP A 409 -6.56 15.30 9.74
CA ASP A 409 -5.47 16.28 9.85
C ASP A 409 -4.30 15.75 10.70
N ILE A 410 -4.54 14.96 11.75
CA ILE A 410 -3.47 14.30 12.53
C ILE A 410 -2.75 13.25 11.67
N TRP A 411 -3.49 12.32 11.05
CA TRP A 411 -2.89 11.24 10.25
C TRP A 411 -2.11 11.79 9.05
N GLN A 412 -2.65 12.82 8.38
CA GLN A 412 -2.03 13.47 7.23
C GLN A 412 -0.81 14.33 7.61
N SER A 413 -0.85 15.07 8.72
CA SER A 413 0.32 15.88 9.14
C SER A 413 1.46 15.03 9.67
N LYS A 414 1.15 14.01 10.49
CA LYS A 414 2.15 13.28 11.29
C LYS A 414 2.56 11.90 10.76
N GLY A 415 1.73 11.21 9.97
CA GLY A 415 2.02 9.85 9.49
C GLY A 415 2.62 9.79 8.07
N SER A 416 2.92 8.56 7.60
CA SER A 416 3.17 8.25 6.17
C SER A 416 1.88 8.13 5.35
N GLY A 417 0.70 8.23 5.98
CA GLY A 417 -0.58 8.11 5.30
C GLY A 417 -1.72 7.63 6.18
N TRP A 418 -2.85 7.36 5.54
CA TRP A 418 -4.04 6.76 6.14
C TRP A 418 -4.86 6.00 5.09
N THR A 419 -5.54 4.93 5.51
CA THR A 419 -6.58 4.25 4.72
C THR A 419 -7.88 4.17 5.52
N PHE A 420 -8.94 4.79 5.03
CA PHE A 420 -10.24 4.81 5.72
C PHE A 420 -10.92 3.43 5.67
N TRP A 421 -11.45 2.94 6.78
CA TRP A 421 -12.27 1.74 6.82
C TRP A 421 -13.77 2.10 6.79
N SER A 422 -14.52 1.80 5.72
CA SER A 422 -14.16 1.14 4.45
C SER A 422 -14.73 1.95 3.27
N TYR A 423 -14.31 1.65 2.04
CA TYR A 423 -14.75 2.37 0.85
C TYR A 423 -16.28 2.38 0.71
N LYS A 424 -16.91 1.20 0.80
CA LYS A 424 -18.38 1.04 0.85
C LYS A 424 -18.83 -0.20 1.61
N MET A 425 -20.11 -0.22 1.94
CA MET A 425 -20.84 -1.28 2.64
C MET A 425 -22.33 -1.20 2.27
N GLU A 426 -23.13 -2.22 2.60
CA GLU A 426 -24.59 -2.12 2.48
C GLU A 426 -25.14 -0.99 3.36
N ASN A 427 -26.19 -0.30 2.87
CA ASN A 427 -26.80 0.84 3.56
C ASN A 427 -25.79 1.97 3.89
N CYS A 428 -24.90 2.26 2.94
CA CYS A 428 -23.82 3.26 3.04
C CYS A 428 -24.27 4.64 3.57
N ASP A 429 -25.41 5.16 3.12
CA ASP A 429 -25.90 6.47 3.53
C ASP A 429 -26.40 6.51 4.97
N GLN A 430 -26.91 5.38 5.48
CA GLN A 430 -27.26 5.17 6.87
C GLN A 430 -25.99 5.00 7.72
N ASN A 431 -25.06 4.16 7.25
CA ASN A 431 -23.80 3.84 7.92
C ASN A 431 -22.67 4.84 7.59
N SER A 432 -22.98 6.14 7.62
CA SER A 432 -22.05 7.21 7.18
C SER A 432 -20.77 7.32 8.00
N GLY A 433 -20.71 6.75 9.21
CA GLY A 433 -19.47 6.65 10.00
C GLY A 433 -18.44 5.70 9.38
N TRP A 434 -18.91 4.67 8.67
CA TRP A 434 -18.13 3.53 8.18
C TRP A 434 -18.04 3.43 6.65
N CYS A 435 -18.89 4.15 5.91
CA CYS A 435 -18.88 4.15 4.45
C CYS A 435 -18.21 5.40 3.87
N PHE A 436 -17.02 5.28 3.27
CA PHE A 436 -16.30 6.41 2.67
C PHE A 436 -17.10 7.11 1.57
N GLN A 437 -17.83 6.37 0.73
CA GLN A 437 -18.71 6.95 -0.30
C GLN A 437 -19.78 7.91 0.25
N SER A 438 -20.08 7.86 1.56
CA SER A 438 -20.95 8.80 2.27
C SER A 438 -20.14 9.81 3.11
N ALA A 439 -19.17 9.33 3.90
CA ALA A 439 -18.32 10.15 4.76
C ALA A 439 -17.56 11.26 4.00
N SER A 440 -17.07 10.95 2.80
CA SER A 440 -16.41 11.90 1.88
C SER A 440 -17.26 13.10 1.48
N LYS A 441 -18.59 12.99 1.58
CA LYS A 441 -19.58 14.02 1.22
C LYS A 441 -20.19 14.71 2.45
N LYS A 442 -20.29 14.00 3.58
CA LYS A 442 -20.96 14.47 4.80
C LYS A 442 -20.02 15.07 5.84
N PHE A 443 -18.78 14.56 5.93
CA PHE A 443 -17.87 14.84 7.05
C PHE A 443 -16.47 15.31 6.61
N LEU A 444 -15.97 14.90 5.44
CA LEU A 444 -14.60 15.20 5.00
C LEU A 444 -14.54 16.32 3.94
N ALA A 445 -13.38 16.96 3.79
CA ALA A 445 -13.18 18.16 2.97
C ALA A 445 -13.09 17.91 1.44
N GLY A 446 -13.43 16.71 0.95
CA GLY A 446 -13.62 16.39 -0.48
C GLY A 446 -12.39 16.38 -1.40
N ASN A 447 -11.21 16.85 -0.96
CA ASN A 447 -9.96 16.80 -1.72
C ASN A 447 -8.90 15.97 -0.98
N PHE A 448 -8.63 14.76 -1.47
CA PHE A 448 -7.69 13.81 -0.86
C PHE A 448 -6.33 13.74 -1.59
N SER A 449 -6.00 14.80 -2.35
CA SER A 449 -4.74 14.91 -3.08
C SER A 449 -3.54 14.99 -2.11
N SER A 450 -2.69 13.97 -2.14
CA SER A 450 -1.43 13.91 -1.37
C SER A 450 -0.43 15.03 -1.70
N TRP A 451 -0.66 15.78 -2.78
CA TRP A 451 0.17 16.92 -3.18
C TRP A 451 -0.38 18.28 -2.71
N GLY A 452 -1.62 18.32 -2.19
CA GLY A 452 -2.31 19.55 -1.79
C GLY A 452 -2.93 20.34 -2.96
N ILE A 453 -2.77 19.85 -4.19
CA ILE A 453 -3.34 20.47 -5.41
C ILE A 453 -4.84 20.09 -5.51
N PRO A 454 -5.77 21.06 -5.71
CA PRO A 454 -7.18 20.74 -5.93
C PRO A 454 -7.42 20.02 -7.26
N MET A 455 -8.09 18.87 -7.20
CA MET A 455 -8.53 18.14 -8.40
C MET A 455 -9.52 18.96 -9.26
N SER A 456 -10.23 19.93 -8.67
CA SER A 456 -11.11 20.86 -9.39
C SER A 456 -10.38 21.74 -10.41
N THR A 457 -9.12 22.13 -10.14
CA THR A 457 -8.29 22.88 -11.10
C THR A 457 -7.78 22.05 -12.28
N LEU A 458 -8.01 20.72 -12.28
CA LEU A 458 -7.77 19.84 -13.43
C LEU A 458 -9.04 19.61 -14.27
N SER A 459 -10.15 20.28 -13.96
CA SER A 459 -11.42 20.08 -14.69
C SER A 459 -11.50 20.86 -16.01
N SER A 460 -11.48 20.09 -17.11
CA SER A 460 -12.14 20.38 -18.40
C SER A 460 -11.72 21.61 -19.23
N ALA A 461 -10.80 22.46 -18.78
CA ALA A 461 -10.24 23.52 -19.61
C ALA A 461 -9.32 22.93 -20.70
N ASN A 462 -9.70 23.09 -21.97
CA ASN A 462 -8.94 22.69 -23.17
C ASN A 462 -8.73 21.18 -23.40
N ALA A 463 -9.73 20.34 -23.10
CA ALA A 463 -9.80 18.96 -23.58
C ALA A 463 -10.14 18.87 -25.10
N GLY A 464 -9.41 19.59 -25.96
CA GLY A 464 -9.70 19.69 -27.39
C GLY A 464 -8.46 19.90 -28.26
N ASN A 465 -8.33 19.09 -29.31
CA ASN A 465 -7.40 19.22 -30.45
C ASN A 465 -5.91 19.41 -30.14
N VAL A 466 -5.23 18.34 -29.72
CA VAL A 466 -3.79 18.15 -29.99
C VAL A 466 -3.53 16.72 -30.47
N THR A 467 -3.01 16.59 -31.69
CA THR A 467 -2.40 15.37 -32.24
C THR A 467 -0.87 15.52 -32.23
N GLY A 468 -0.14 14.40 -32.08
CA GLY A 468 1.28 14.43 -31.73
C GLY A 468 2.25 14.35 -32.91
N ASP A 469 3.30 15.18 -32.89
CA ASP A 469 4.52 15.00 -33.70
C ASP A 469 5.79 15.58 -33.03
N LYS A 470 5.92 15.42 -31.69
CA LYS A 470 7.04 15.96 -30.88
C LYS A 470 7.67 14.96 -29.89
N VAL A 471 7.52 13.66 -30.14
CA VAL A 471 8.06 12.57 -29.29
C VAL A 471 9.60 12.63 -29.14
N SER A 472 10.31 13.26 -30.08
CA SER A 472 11.77 13.41 -30.08
C SER A 472 12.34 14.08 -28.81
N ALA A 473 11.59 14.97 -28.16
CA ALA A 473 12.04 15.70 -26.96
C ALA A 473 12.23 14.82 -25.70
N LEU A 474 11.59 13.64 -25.64
CA LEU A 474 11.65 12.74 -24.48
C LEU A 474 13.03 12.06 -24.32
N SER A 475 13.81 11.98 -25.38
CA SER A 475 15.18 11.43 -25.38
C SER A 475 16.13 12.17 -24.44
N SER A 476 16.06 13.51 -24.44
CA SER A 476 16.81 14.40 -23.54
C SER A 476 16.44 14.19 -22.06
N ILE A 477 15.17 13.93 -21.77
CA ILE A 477 14.64 13.88 -20.39
C ILE A 477 15.10 12.61 -19.67
N ARG A 478 14.95 11.43 -20.31
CA ARG A 478 15.52 10.16 -19.80
C ARG A 478 17.03 10.26 -19.57
N THR A 479 17.74 10.95 -20.47
CA THR A 479 19.19 11.16 -20.36
C THR A 479 19.56 11.97 -19.12
N SER A 480 18.78 12.97 -18.72
CA SER A 480 19.02 13.74 -17.49
C SER A 480 18.78 12.93 -16.22
N ILE A 481 17.69 12.15 -16.14
CA ILE A 481 17.39 11.31 -14.97
C ILE A 481 18.49 10.26 -14.75
N SER A 482 19.02 9.67 -15.82
CA SER A 482 20.11 8.67 -15.76
C SER A 482 21.46 9.19 -15.21
N ARG A 483 21.59 10.50 -14.94
CA ARG A 483 22.82 11.14 -14.43
C ARG A 483 22.79 11.44 -12.93
N VAL A 484 21.67 11.20 -12.25
CA VAL A 484 21.56 11.36 -10.80
C VAL A 484 22.26 10.18 -10.10
N CYS A 485 23.51 10.38 -9.70
CA CYS A 485 24.25 9.36 -8.94
C CYS A 485 23.71 9.25 -7.51
N LEU A 486 23.44 8.02 -7.07
CA LEU A 486 23.17 7.71 -5.66
C LEU A 486 24.42 8.02 -4.81
N PRO A 487 24.27 8.59 -3.59
CA PRO A 487 25.42 8.85 -2.73
C PRO A 487 26.07 7.56 -2.24
N THR A 488 27.34 7.34 -2.59
CA THR A 488 28.14 6.26 -1.98
C THR A 488 28.47 6.60 -0.53
N ALA A 489 28.43 5.59 0.36
CA ALA A 489 28.37 5.71 1.83
C ALA A 489 29.37 6.66 2.54
N HIS A 490 30.47 7.07 1.89
CA HIS A 490 31.42 8.04 2.46
C HIS A 490 30.90 9.48 2.58
N SER A 491 29.85 9.89 1.86
CA SER A 491 29.34 11.27 1.94
C SER A 491 28.51 11.55 3.19
N ALA A 492 27.75 10.56 3.70
CA ALA A 492 26.85 10.73 4.85
C ALA A 492 27.59 10.98 6.18
N LEU A 493 28.81 10.43 6.32
CA LEU A 493 29.61 10.53 7.55
C LEU A 493 30.17 11.95 7.83
N LYS A 494 30.15 12.87 6.85
CA LYS A 494 30.68 14.23 7.05
C LYS A 494 29.67 15.24 7.59
N SER A 495 28.36 15.01 7.46
CA SER A 495 27.33 15.90 8.01
C SER A 495 26.95 15.58 9.46
N ALA A 496 27.25 14.37 9.94
CA ALA A 496 26.99 13.99 11.33
C ALA A 496 27.97 14.66 12.32
N ASN A 497 29.25 14.81 11.92
CA ASN A 497 30.32 15.25 12.81
C ASN A 497 30.37 16.76 13.10
N SER A 498 29.39 17.55 12.67
CA SER A 498 29.26 18.98 13.04
C SER A 498 28.10 19.27 13.98
N PHE A 499 27.57 18.24 14.66
CA PHE A 499 26.42 18.35 15.57
C PHE A 499 26.69 17.75 16.97
N LEU A 500 27.96 17.40 17.26
CA LEU A 500 28.39 16.80 18.52
C LEU A 500 29.74 17.41 18.97
N SER A 501 29.67 18.66 19.43
CA SER A 501 30.72 19.29 20.26
C SER A 501 30.16 20.58 20.87
N LEU A 502 29.75 20.52 22.14
CA LEU A 502 29.68 21.63 23.11
C LEU A 502 29.04 21.07 24.41
N ASP A 503 29.90 20.67 25.33
CA ASP A 503 29.68 20.44 26.77
C ASP A 503 31.00 20.87 27.47
N ASP A 504 31.00 20.94 28.80
CA ASP A 504 32.07 21.44 29.70
C ASP A 504 32.30 22.97 29.60
N GLU A 505 32.44 23.75 30.68
CA GLU A 505 32.09 23.61 32.12
C GLU A 505 32.17 25.04 32.76
N ASP A 506 31.50 25.30 33.90
CA ASP A 506 31.86 26.27 34.97
C ASP A 506 30.66 26.51 35.95
N GLU A 507 30.95 26.79 37.23
CA GLU A 507 29.98 26.92 38.34
C GLU A 507 29.97 28.33 39.01
N GLU A 508 29.00 28.57 39.91
CA GLU A 508 28.87 29.72 40.87
C GLU A 508 28.64 31.13 40.21
N ASP A 509 27.93 32.11 40.77
CA ASP A 509 27.49 32.40 42.15
C ASP A 509 26.22 33.33 42.20
N ASP A 510 25.65 33.50 43.41
CA ASP A 510 24.68 34.48 44.00
C ASP A 510 23.94 35.59 43.17
N GLY A 511 22.73 35.98 43.67
CA GLY A 511 22.33 37.43 43.70
C GLY A 511 20.93 37.91 43.21
N ASP A 512 19.90 37.78 44.05
CA ASP A 512 18.83 38.75 44.41
C ASP A 512 17.98 39.68 43.45
N ASP A 513 16.76 39.94 43.94
CA ASP A 513 15.84 41.11 43.85
C ASP A 513 15.05 41.57 42.58
N ILE A 514 13.78 41.14 42.54
CA ILE A 514 12.51 41.91 42.44
C ILE A 514 12.41 43.21 41.58
N SER A 515 11.48 43.13 40.60
CA SER A 515 10.59 44.19 40.05
C SER A 515 11.09 45.24 39.04
N LYS A 516 10.37 45.36 37.91
CA LYS A 516 9.25 46.32 37.75
C LYS A 516 8.50 46.17 36.42
N VAL A 517 7.18 46.34 36.46
CA VAL A 517 6.36 46.64 35.29
C VAL A 517 6.16 48.17 35.24
N GLY A 518 6.43 48.80 34.10
CA GLY A 518 6.26 50.25 33.90
C GLY A 518 6.03 50.61 32.43
N PRO A 519 5.28 51.69 32.09
CA PRO A 519 4.54 51.71 30.82
C PRO A 519 4.89 52.84 29.84
N ASN A 520 4.46 52.64 28.58
CA ASN A 520 4.21 53.65 27.52
C ASN A 520 5.39 54.52 27.04
N GLY A 521 5.93 54.17 25.85
CA GLY A 521 6.83 55.03 25.06
C GLY A 521 6.68 54.77 23.55
N PHE A 522 5.69 55.39 22.91
CA PHE A 522 5.32 55.10 21.51
C PHE A 522 6.28 55.70 20.47
N GLY A 523 6.92 54.84 19.67
CA GLY A 523 7.61 55.20 18.41
C GLY A 523 6.78 54.79 17.19
N ARG A 524 5.74 55.57 16.85
CA ARG A 524 4.71 55.21 15.86
C ARG A 524 5.09 55.61 14.42
N SER A 525 4.50 54.88 13.46
CA SER A 525 3.99 55.34 12.14
C SER A 525 4.95 55.29 10.94
N LEU A 526 4.51 55.11 9.67
CA LEU A 526 3.20 54.80 9.02
C LEU A 526 3.51 54.18 7.63
N PHE A 527 2.64 53.52 6.85
CA PHE A 527 1.20 53.16 6.87
C PHE A 527 1.08 51.60 6.72
N THR A 528 0.01 50.81 6.92
CA THR A 528 -1.48 50.92 6.91
C THR A 528 -2.13 51.06 5.50
N SER A 529 -3.25 50.43 5.13
CA SER A 529 -4.09 49.39 5.77
C SER A 529 -5.18 48.90 4.79
N ALA A 530 -5.67 47.67 4.92
CA ALA A 530 -6.93 47.21 4.32
C ALA A 530 -7.58 46.05 5.11
N GLU A 531 -7.94 46.28 6.38
CA GLU A 531 -8.72 45.31 7.15
C GLU A 531 -10.20 45.33 6.71
N SER A 532 -10.64 44.30 5.99
CA SER A 532 -12.07 44.01 5.87
C SER A 532 -12.52 43.23 7.11
N GLN A 533 -13.37 43.82 7.95
CA GLN A 533 -14.00 43.12 9.08
C GLN A 533 -14.90 41.97 8.59
N GLN A 534 -14.35 40.76 8.48
CA GLN A 534 -15.19 39.57 8.33
C GLN A 534 -15.87 39.27 9.67
N VAL A 535 -17.18 39.47 9.71
CA VAL A 535 -18.05 38.91 10.76
C VAL A 535 -17.86 37.39 10.74
N VAL A 536 -17.24 36.84 11.78
CA VAL A 536 -17.00 35.40 11.93
C VAL A 536 -18.33 34.69 12.17
N LYS A 537 -19.03 34.38 11.09
CA LYS A 537 -20.12 33.40 11.09
C LYS A 537 -19.52 32.06 11.52
N ARG A 538 -20.19 31.34 12.42
CA ARG A 538 -19.96 29.90 12.63
C ARG A 538 -20.40 29.16 11.36
N GLY A 539 -19.52 29.13 10.38
CA GLY A 539 -19.64 28.38 9.14
C GLY A 539 -18.59 27.27 9.08
N ILE A 540 -18.91 26.22 8.34
CA ILE A 540 -18.06 25.05 8.10
C ILE A 540 -16.68 25.52 7.60
N GLY A 541 -15.60 25.18 8.32
CA GLY A 541 -14.22 25.51 7.92
C GLY A 541 -13.43 26.48 8.83
N GLY A 542 -13.93 26.86 10.01
CA GLY A 542 -13.12 27.57 11.01
C GLY A 542 -12.13 26.63 11.72
N TYR A 543 -10.84 27.00 11.79
CA TYR A 543 -9.77 26.19 12.39
C TYR A 543 -9.83 26.14 13.94
N THR A 544 -10.82 25.45 14.49
CA THR A 544 -11.07 25.28 15.94
C THR A 544 -10.00 24.45 16.64
N THR A 545 -9.58 23.34 16.05
CA THR A 545 -8.59 22.40 16.62
C THR A 545 -7.14 22.79 16.30
N PHE A 546 -6.21 22.39 17.16
CA PHE A 546 -4.77 22.54 16.95
C PHE A 546 -4.28 21.70 15.77
N ALA A 547 -4.80 20.48 15.59
CA ALA A 547 -4.57 19.62 14.44
C ALA A 547 -4.91 20.32 13.12
N ALA A 548 -6.09 20.95 13.00
CA ALA A 548 -6.49 21.66 11.80
C ALA A 548 -5.58 22.88 11.51
N ARG A 549 -5.13 23.58 12.56
CA ARG A 549 -4.15 24.68 12.41
C ARG A 549 -2.78 24.17 11.98
N GLN A 550 -2.27 23.09 12.58
CA GLN A 550 -0.99 22.48 12.27
C GLN A 550 -0.97 21.92 10.84
N ALA A 551 -1.97 21.12 10.47
CA ALA A 551 -2.08 20.56 9.13
C ALA A 551 -2.26 21.67 8.07
N GLN A 552 -2.94 22.78 8.39
CA GLN A 552 -2.97 23.93 7.49
C GLN A 552 -1.62 24.64 7.38
N GLN A 553 -0.87 24.78 8.48
CA GLN A 553 0.49 25.31 8.44
C GLN A 553 1.42 24.41 7.61
N ASP A 554 1.34 23.07 7.74
CA ASP A 554 2.11 22.14 6.91
C ASP A 554 1.65 22.17 5.44
N ARG A 555 0.36 22.35 5.14
CA ARG A 555 -0.15 22.58 3.77
C ARG A 555 0.38 23.89 3.15
N VAL A 556 0.50 24.97 3.92
CA VAL A 556 1.03 26.27 3.45
C VAL A 556 2.57 26.28 3.40
N ALA A 557 3.25 25.63 4.34
CA ALA A 557 4.69 25.39 4.29
C ALA A 557 5.06 24.37 3.19
N ALA A 558 4.10 23.58 2.71
CA ALA A 558 4.26 22.75 1.53
C ALA A 558 4.14 23.56 0.22
N THR A 559 3.28 24.57 0.12
CA THR A 559 3.17 25.42 -1.08
C THR A 559 4.26 26.49 -1.17
N ASN A 560 4.80 26.96 -0.04
CA ASN A 560 5.95 27.86 -0.01
C ASN A 560 7.28 27.10 -0.12
N VAL A 561 8.27 27.67 -0.83
CA VAL A 561 9.57 27.02 -1.08
C VAL A 561 10.52 27.19 0.11
N THR A 562 10.31 26.40 1.17
CA THR A 562 11.29 26.18 2.26
C THR A 562 11.79 24.73 2.25
N VAL A 563 11.93 24.16 1.05
CA VAL A 563 12.20 22.73 0.82
C VAL A 563 13.68 22.37 1.05
N GLY A 564 14.57 23.36 1.11
CA GLY A 564 16.02 23.16 1.29
C GLY A 564 16.50 22.73 2.68
N SER A 565 15.66 22.81 3.72
CA SER A 565 16.05 22.57 5.12
C SER A 565 15.52 21.27 5.76
N ARG A 566 14.65 20.51 5.06
CA ARG A 566 14.11 19.20 5.51
C ARG A 566 14.53 18.05 4.58
N GLY A 567 15.74 18.13 4.01
CA GLY A 567 16.17 17.29 2.89
C GLY A 567 16.48 15.82 3.22
N PHE A 568 16.11 14.92 2.31
CA PHE A 568 16.59 13.53 2.15
C PHE A 568 16.42 12.52 3.31
N SER A 569 16.14 12.93 4.55
CA SER A 569 15.83 12.01 5.66
C SER A 569 14.37 11.53 5.67
N ASP A 570 13.49 12.20 4.93
CA ASP A 570 12.09 11.81 4.73
C ASP A 570 11.86 11.49 3.23
N GLY A 571 11.46 10.25 2.94
CA GLY A 571 11.16 9.77 1.60
C GLY A 571 9.96 10.48 0.96
N PHE A 572 9.01 10.98 1.75
CA PHE A 572 7.86 11.75 1.27
C PHE A 572 8.30 13.11 0.72
N TYR A 573 9.05 13.91 1.49
CA TYR A 573 9.57 15.20 0.99
C TYR A 573 10.50 14.99 -0.21
N THR A 574 11.29 13.91 -0.24
CA THR A 574 12.13 13.56 -1.39
C THR A 574 11.30 13.22 -2.64
N SER A 575 10.26 12.40 -2.50
CA SER A 575 9.32 12.06 -3.58
C SER A 575 8.51 13.27 -4.04
N ARG A 576 8.23 14.21 -3.14
CA ARG A 576 7.54 15.46 -3.42
C ARG A 576 8.41 16.48 -4.16
N ILE A 577 9.72 16.51 -3.89
CA ILE A 577 10.70 17.24 -4.73
C ILE A 577 10.69 16.66 -6.15
N LEU A 578 10.76 15.33 -6.28
CA LEU A 578 10.73 14.66 -7.58
C LEU A 578 9.42 14.96 -8.34
N ALA A 579 8.26 14.79 -7.69
CA ALA A 579 6.95 15.08 -8.28
C ALA A 579 6.81 16.56 -8.72
N ALA A 580 7.15 17.52 -7.85
CA ALA A 580 7.11 18.94 -8.20
C ALA A 580 8.09 19.30 -9.34
N SER A 581 9.19 18.56 -9.50
CA SER A 581 10.12 18.73 -10.62
C SER A 581 9.61 18.12 -11.94
N THR A 582 8.66 17.16 -11.89
CA THR A 582 7.99 16.60 -13.06
C THR A 582 6.70 17.34 -13.44
N ASP A 583 5.95 17.86 -12.47
CA ASP A 583 4.65 18.53 -12.67
C ASP A 583 4.73 19.83 -13.50
N SER A 584 5.94 20.32 -13.76
CA SER A 584 6.17 21.42 -14.71
C SER A 584 6.04 21.01 -16.19
N LEU A 585 6.08 19.70 -16.52
CA LEU A 585 6.32 19.23 -17.90
C LEU A 585 5.62 17.90 -18.31
N SER A 586 4.37 17.63 -17.91
CA SER A 586 3.58 16.56 -18.55
C SER A 586 2.05 16.69 -18.46
N LEU A 587 1.43 17.38 -19.44
CA LEU A 587 0.01 17.24 -19.79
C LEU A 587 -0.15 17.38 -21.32
N VAL A 588 -1.14 16.69 -21.89
CA VAL A 588 -1.50 16.65 -23.34
C VAL A 588 -0.45 15.95 -24.23
N SER A 589 -0.76 14.96 -25.08
CA SER A 589 -1.95 14.09 -25.29
C SER A 589 -1.50 12.86 -26.09
N ASP A 590 -2.35 11.83 -26.22
CA ASP A 590 -2.10 10.72 -27.15
C ASP A 590 -3.42 10.18 -27.75
N SER A 591 -3.59 10.28 -29.08
CA SER A 591 -4.65 9.59 -29.82
C SER A 591 -4.44 9.52 -31.36
N ALA A 592 -4.20 8.29 -31.81
CA ALA A 592 -4.68 7.67 -33.07
C ALA A 592 -4.00 7.93 -34.44
N LEU A 593 -4.18 6.90 -35.30
CA LEU A 593 -4.03 6.80 -36.76
C LEU A 593 -2.61 6.67 -37.39
N ASN A 594 -2.23 5.41 -37.59
CA ASN A 594 -1.79 4.82 -38.87
C ASN A 594 -1.35 5.78 -39.99
N THR A 595 -0.05 5.80 -40.32
CA THR A 595 0.44 5.91 -41.71
C THR A 595 1.80 5.22 -41.83
N ARG A 596 2.07 4.52 -42.95
CA ARG A 596 3.40 4.00 -43.29
C ARG A 596 4.32 5.15 -43.69
N LEU A 597 5.57 5.20 -43.22
CA LEU A 597 6.66 5.86 -43.96
C LEU A 597 8.04 5.26 -43.63
N THR A 598 8.90 5.25 -44.65
CA THR A 598 10.11 4.43 -44.81
C THR A 598 11.33 4.89 -44.02
N LEU A 599 12.27 3.94 -43.81
CA LEU A 599 13.66 4.22 -43.43
C LEU A 599 14.31 5.27 -44.35
N SER A 600 14.91 6.31 -43.77
CA SER A 600 16.23 6.82 -44.21
C SER A 600 16.85 7.78 -43.17
N LYS A 601 18.17 8.00 -43.29
CA LYS A 601 18.97 9.05 -42.59
C LYS A 601 19.14 8.92 -41.06
N LEU A 602 20.09 8.07 -40.65
CA LEU A 602 20.82 8.21 -39.38
C LEU A 602 22.34 8.05 -39.63
N THR A 603 22.98 9.12 -40.13
CA THR A 603 24.39 9.10 -40.56
C THR A 603 25.15 10.39 -40.18
N SER A 604 25.03 10.86 -38.93
CA SER A 604 25.80 12.02 -38.45
C SER A 604 25.88 12.17 -36.92
N MET A 605 26.49 11.22 -36.19
CA MET A 605 26.81 11.45 -34.76
C MET A 605 27.98 10.57 -34.23
N GLN A 606 29.21 10.84 -34.68
CA GLN A 606 30.38 9.99 -34.36
C GLN A 606 31.63 10.74 -33.84
N VAL A 607 31.48 11.86 -33.11
CA VAL A 607 32.62 12.68 -32.65
C VAL A 607 32.58 13.13 -31.17
N VAL A 608 32.23 12.24 -30.21
CA VAL A 608 32.55 12.46 -28.78
C VAL A 608 32.95 11.17 -28.04
N SER A 609 34.02 10.49 -28.47
CA SER A 609 34.74 9.53 -27.56
C SER A 609 36.19 9.27 -27.97
N ARG A 610 37.08 10.25 -27.70
CA ARG A 610 38.55 10.04 -27.73
C ARG A 610 39.32 10.61 -26.52
N ARG A 611 38.62 11.21 -25.53
CA ARG A 611 39.24 11.67 -24.27
C ARG A 611 39.10 10.67 -23.11
N ALA A 612 38.04 9.86 -23.05
CA ALA A 612 37.83 8.88 -21.98
C ALA A 612 38.91 7.78 -21.95
N ILE A 613 39.33 7.27 -23.12
CA ILE A 613 40.26 6.14 -23.23
C ILE A 613 41.68 6.50 -22.75
N ARG A 614 42.09 7.77 -22.77
CA ARG A 614 43.41 8.20 -22.27
C ARG A 614 43.53 8.30 -20.74
N LEU A 615 42.42 8.29 -20.00
CA LEU A 615 42.47 8.34 -18.53
C LEU A 615 42.72 6.95 -17.91
N LEU A 616 42.20 5.89 -18.54
CA LEU A 616 42.30 4.52 -18.03
C LEU A 616 43.70 3.88 -18.16
N THR A 617 44.58 4.43 -18.98
CA THR A 617 45.98 3.97 -19.11
C THR A 617 46.95 4.56 -18.07
N THR A 618 46.56 5.60 -17.32
CA THR A 618 47.48 6.36 -16.45
C THR A 618 47.38 5.97 -14.97
N LEU A 619 46.41 5.13 -14.60
CA LEU A 619 46.21 4.64 -13.22
C LEU A 619 46.81 3.25 -12.96
N SER A 620 47.25 2.52 -14.00
CA SER A 620 47.92 1.22 -13.85
C SER A 620 49.41 1.32 -13.54
N SER A 621 50.00 2.51 -13.54
CA SER A 621 51.45 2.76 -13.37
C SER A 621 51.86 3.21 -11.98
N LEU A 622 50.94 3.29 -11.01
CA LEU A 622 51.17 3.86 -9.67
C LEU A 622 51.01 2.86 -8.50
N LEU A 623 50.89 1.56 -8.80
CA LEU A 623 50.59 0.52 -7.81
C LEU A 623 51.55 -0.70 -7.85
N VAL A 624 52.79 -0.49 -8.32
CA VAL A 624 53.87 -1.49 -8.28
C VAL A 624 55.16 -0.87 -7.71
N SER A 625 55.09 -0.36 -6.48
CA SER A 625 56.25 0.25 -5.80
C SER A 625 56.33 -0.04 -4.29
N ARG A 626 55.73 -1.14 -3.81
CA ARG A 626 55.91 -1.72 -2.46
C ARG A 626 55.40 -3.17 -2.41
N LEU A 627 56.29 -4.16 -2.53
CA LEU A 627 56.21 -5.52 -1.95
C LEU A 627 57.57 -6.24 -2.19
N PRO A 628 57.98 -7.25 -1.38
CA PRO A 628 59.34 -7.82 -1.43
C PRO A 628 59.63 -8.79 -2.59
N LYS A 629 60.92 -9.12 -2.76
CA LYS A 629 61.46 -10.03 -3.78
C LYS A 629 61.00 -11.49 -3.55
N GLY A 630 60.36 -12.14 -4.53
CA GLY A 630 60.18 -13.60 -4.50
C GLY A 630 59.28 -14.20 -5.60
N ARG A 631 59.88 -15.06 -6.45
CA ARG A 631 59.27 -16.09 -7.33
C ARG A 631 58.39 -15.66 -8.55
N SER A 632 58.97 -15.88 -9.73
CA SER A 632 58.35 -16.37 -10.99
C SER A 632 57.20 -15.61 -11.66
N LEU A 633 57.49 -14.99 -12.82
CA LEU A 633 56.47 -14.64 -13.82
C LEU A 633 56.08 -15.88 -14.65
N THR A 634 54.88 -16.43 -14.45
CA THR A 634 54.32 -17.44 -15.37
C THR A 634 52.82 -17.36 -15.61
N SER A 635 52.04 -16.66 -14.77
CA SER A 635 50.57 -16.59 -14.88
C SER A 635 50.04 -15.46 -15.77
N PHE A 636 50.76 -14.35 -15.92
CA PHE A 636 50.20 -13.10 -16.49
C PHE A 636 49.83 -13.20 -17.98
N ARG A 637 50.55 -14.01 -18.78
CA ARG A 637 50.26 -14.22 -20.21
C ARG A 637 49.00 -15.05 -20.48
N ALA A 638 48.49 -15.79 -19.50
CA ALA A 638 47.25 -16.55 -19.65
C ALA A 638 46.00 -15.65 -19.51
N PHE A 639 46.04 -14.66 -18.62
CA PHE A 639 44.92 -13.76 -18.35
C PHE A 639 44.60 -12.85 -19.55
N GLN A 640 45.63 -12.26 -20.16
CA GLN A 640 45.48 -11.30 -21.25
C GLN A 640 44.95 -11.93 -22.55
N LYS A 641 45.01 -13.26 -22.71
CA LYS A 641 44.46 -13.98 -23.87
C LYS A 641 42.97 -14.33 -23.75
N ARG A 642 42.36 -14.24 -22.55
CA ARG A 642 40.91 -14.43 -22.36
C ARG A 642 40.09 -13.15 -22.57
N LEU A 643 40.65 -11.97 -22.28
CA LEU A 643 39.94 -10.69 -22.42
C LEU A 643 39.67 -10.29 -23.89
N ASN A 644 40.52 -10.72 -24.82
CA ASN A 644 40.35 -10.41 -26.25
C ASN A 644 39.46 -11.42 -27.00
N GLY A 645 38.84 -12.38 -26.31
CA GLY A 645 38.03 -13.45 -26.91
C GLY A 645 36.52 -13.35 -26.63
N ALA A 646 36.05 -12.25 -26.04
CA ALA A 646 34.68 -12.11 -25.52
C ALA A 646 33.98 -10.83 -26.04
N SER A 647 34.23 -10.46 -27.30
CA SER A 647 33.56 -9.34 -27.98
C SER A 647 33.17 -9.69 -29.43
N ALA A 648 32.83 -10.95 -29.65
CA ALA A 648 32.46 -11.51 -30.95
C ALA A 648 31.55 -12.74 -30.77
N ASP A 649 30.38 -12.52 -30.18
CA ASP A 649 29.12 -13.25 -30.45
C ASP A 649 28.00 -12.59 -29.61
N PHE A 650 27.12 -11.84 -30.32
CA PHE A 650 25.94 -11.09 -29.85
C PHE A 650 26.10 -10.14 -28.65
#